data_AF-A0A2X0MHV4-F1
#
_entry.id   AF-A0A2X0MHV4-F1
#
_cell.length_a   1.000
_cell.length_b   1.000
_cell.length_c   1.000
_cell.angle_alpha   90.00
_cell.angle_beta   90.00
_cell.angle_gamma   90.00
#
_symmetry.space_group_name_H-M   'P 1'
#
loop_
_entity.id
_entity.type
_entity.pdbx_description
1 polymer ?
#
loop_
_entity_poly.entity_id
_entity_poly.type
_entity_poly.pdbx_seq_one_letter_code
_entity_poly.pdbx_strand_id
1 'polypeptide(L)'
;MYSSTQAPKSPPLAVTSMAVWAADPRLSMPSTASHDQRTPTSDCGTPRSACVSGSGLLSTPAASPHSFHDFSTTPDLEKGLCSPSYFHAHGRGGSPLYHHSTPSSSEEDLSSGSAKIPLLVHLSGLRGLASGSPKLSSTWSIRLIQYVRSRIARCARFVVVAFAISLMIFTFQSRVRQLVAPETWKFGDSLLSDLHFGFDQSPAELKEARESVAEFLSIPCINDGVVPFSPNLYDPLLPPRPYQKTVAQKAFSSVCADIWVSTGELCQSAEEQWADQPLQMDALWTWVNGSSEDPSAAWRAKVSDEIGFGTGTKVVPAKPILAAPAPPHPMSQSITGAPDRARGSRLPAEQPGAPERFSRAKRALGATVVRHFREHDELRHSIRSVVASFGARTLKQLHLVVNDEPSLTPDGEKILIGDYPNSTILSQVPQWVNLERVQLSGVEPSPNATFFDSRNDGPVLKLHPHTSLFKKTIAPSSLKNTAKGFRARQAAALKWRESVTPNFNSLAVESQLANVPEDTSDTLLALCDDFFTMRPMTLSDVESPLTGPVIRMQRDLIVESSPPDHLKGDAEGEWRGLGFTNWLLDQRFGARPRPYLLHVAKAISVPMLREVQSVFMEEMTATAGARFRGKAPYEMQLWFLLHHYTIEKHREALLWSFFVARSDSDQDDRYSLAERLALMSELDVEPAAPASNATLPYTVATPFRHTLAVQMQPEHDYTGLPRALESRYSFSSKDGYALFKPAPNSILPSTMAEDWPRFDQRHSAQLDEDLGVPPRSSACTIGDLSVCFPKDFLDPENNSKMSVDETFRRLAFEQPKCGDCFIVQLLAKSGELGLNKFLPDAVKQDEEDAGIPVEVIGGAEKKWHDVTSFRGDLKGFTQRQRAVSLIQRYSYTIADTSTRFHSMRFPSALMRDLAALSRIRPALIALNDDVSGETSTIDDILETWFKKEFPVPTIWEMEEEQEPSDQVTNLDS
;
A
#
# COMPACT_ATOMS: atom_id res chain seq x y z
N MET A 1 1.91 42.75 57.44
CA MET A 1 1.58 43.00 58.87
C MET A 1 1.21 41.66 59.51
N TYR A 2 1.40 41.50 60.83
CA TYR A 2 0.95 40.41 61.74
C TYR A 2 0.61 39.02 61.12
N SER A 3 1.29 37.89 61.38
CA SER A 3 2.08 37.37 62.52
C SER A 3 1.29 36.94 63.77
N SER A 4 1.22 35.61 64.00
CA SER A 4 1.06 34.86 65.28
C SER A 4 0.94 33.36 64.92
N THR A 5 1.95 32.48 65.03
CA THR A 5 2.46 31.74 66.22
C THR A 5 1.38 30.90 66.94
N GLN A 6 1.65 29.68 67.46
CA GLN A 6 2.88 29.01 67.96
C GLN A 6 2.96 27.54 67.40
N ALA A 7 4.06 26.78 67.28
CA ALA A 7 5.37 26.67 67.98
C ALA A 7 5.31 26.00 69.38
N PRO A 8 6.39 25.37 69.93
CA PRO A 8 7.69 24.99 69.35
C PRO A 8 8.18 23.54 69.68
N LYS A 9 9.27 23.08 69.02
CA LYS A 9 10.50 22.57 69.68
C LYS A 9 11.63 22.31 68.65
N SER A 10 12.87 22.28 69.12
CA SER A 10 14.13 22.39 68.33
C SER A 10 15.34 21.98 69.21
N PRO A 11 16.61 22.11 68.78
CA PRO A 11 17.30 21.52 67.60
C PRO A 11 18.56 20.75 68.12
N PRO A 12 19.82 20.94 67.64
CA PRO A 12 20.45 20.82 66.30
C PRO A 12 21.55 19.70 66.25
N LEU A 13 22.45 19.79 65.25
CA LEU A 13 23.83 19.23 65.17
C LEU A 13 24.04 17.80 64.63
N ALA A 14 25.30 17.55 64.26
CA ALA A 14 25.79 16.42 63.46
C ALA A 14 26.99 15.71 64.14
N VAL A 15 27.79 14.95 63.36
CA VAL A 15 29.11 14.34 63.69
C VAL A 15 29.09 12.87 64.18
N THR A 16 29.44 11.99 63.24
CA THR A 16 30.15 10.68 63.32
C THR A 16 30.00 9.70 64.51
N SER A 17 29.65 8.45 64.14
CA SER A 17 30.37 7.19 64.42
C SER A 17 30.58 6.69 65.87
N MET A 18 30.09 5.46 66.14
CA MET A 18 30.82 4.34 66.77
C MET A 18 29.90 3.09 66.87
N ALA A 19 30.34 1.84 67.05
CA ALA A 19 31.50 1.09 66.51
C ALA A 19 31.48 -0.36 67.07
N VAL A 20 31.72 -1.39 66.24
CA VAL A 20 32.10 -2.75 66.71
C VAL A 20 33.10 -3.41 65.73
N TRP A 21 34.35 -3.53 66.19
CA TRP A 21 35.39 -4.57 66.00
C TRP A 21 35.48 -5.47 64.72
N ALA A 22 36.66 -5.92 64.26
CA ALA A 22 38.06 -5.56 64.55
C ALA A 22 39.09 -6.23 63.58
N ALA A 23 40.22 -5.55 63.36
CA ALA A 23 41.61 -6.03 63.10
C ALA A 23 41.99 -7.08 62.01
N ASP A 24 42.97 -6.69 61.17
CA ASP A 24 43.87 -7.52 60.33
C ASP A 24 45.18 -7.85 61.09
N PRO A 25 45.91 -8.95 60.78
CA PRO A 25 47.29 -8.77 60.29
C PRO A 25 47.84 -9.81 59.28
N ARG A 26 48.14 -9.35 58.06
CA ARG A 26 49.45 -9.34 57.36
C ARG A 26 50.33 -10.61 57.12
N LEU A 27 50.89 -10.61 55.90
CA LEU A 27 52.29 -10.91 55.49
C LEU A 27 52.81 -12.37 55.31
N SER A 28 53.32 -12.64 54.09
CA SER A 28 54.66 -13.23 53.88
C SER A 28 55.26 -12.81 52.51
N MET A 29 56.60 -12.86 52.41
CA MET A 29 57.48 -12.45 51.28
C MET A 29 58.85 -13.11 51.53
N PRO A 30 59.70 -13.46 50.52
CA PRO A 30 60.84 -12.56 50.21
C PRO A 30 61.53 -12.69 48.81
N SER A 31 62.42 -11.71 48.51
CA SER A 31 63.71 -11.83 47.77
C SER A 31 63.72 -12.12 46.24
N THR A 32 64.60 -11.54 45.39
CA THR A 32 65.69 -10.53 45.56
C THR A 32 66.17 -9.90 44.22
N ALA A 33 66.85 -8.73 44.30
CA ALA A 33 67.80 -8.13 43.33
C ALA A 33 67.25 -7.42 42.05
N SER A 34 67.83 -6.32 41.52
CA SER A 34 68.90 -5.40 42.03
C SER A 34 68.95 -4.06 41.24
N HIS A 35 69.75 -3.11 41.76
CA HIS A 35 70.40 -1.90 41.17
C HIS A 35 70.62 -1.84 39.62
N ASP A 36 70.82 -0.67 38.96
CA ASP A 36 71.47 0.57 39.46
C ASP A 36 71.11 1.90 38.72
N GLN A 37 71.82 3.00 39.06
CA GLN A 37 71.64 4.39 38.57
C GLN A 37 72.39 4.75 37.26
N ARG A 38 71.93 5.78 36.49
CA ARG A 38 72.70 7.01 36.11
C ARG A 38 72.00 7.99 35.13
N THR A 39 72.51 9.22 35.09
CA THR A 39 72.24 10.37 34.19
C THR A 39 73.60 10.95 33.70
N PRO A 40 73.76 12.14 33.05
CA PRO A 40 72.88 13.00 32.21
C PRO A 40 73.52 13.45 30.86
N THR A 41 72.78 14.20 30.00
CA THR A 41 73.17 15.40 29.17
C THR A 41 72.14 15.60 28.01
N SER A 42 71.75 16.79 27.53
CA SER A 42 71.82 18.20 28.02
C SER A 42 71.06 19.16 27.09
N ASP A 43 70.26 20.09 27.64
CA ASP A 43 69.83 21.42 27.11
C ASP A 43 69.04 21.49 25.75
N CYS A 44 68.26 22.53 25.39
CA CYS A 44 67.96 23.84 26.02
C CYS A 44 66.59 24.43 25.57
N GLY A 45 66.02 25.41 26.31
CA GLY A 45 65.06 26.41 25.77
C GLY A 45 63.61 26.44 26.31
N THR A 46 63.15 27.61 26.79
CA THR A 46 61.77 27.97 27.24
C THR A 46 61.60 29.52 27.16
N PRO A 47 60.52 30.23 27.61
CA PRO A 47 59.16 29.87 28.12
C PRO A 47 57.98 30.78 27.61
N ARG A 48 56.79 30.67 28.26
CA ARG A 48 55.64 31.64 28.39
C ARG A 48 54.61 31.79 27.25
N SER A 49 53.35 32.25 27.44
CA SER A 49 52.31 32.23 28.53
C SER A 49 51.12 33.18 28.18
N ALA A 50 49.87 33.12 28.66
CA ALA A 50 48.95 32.09 29.23
C ALA A 50 47.59 32.77 29.63
N CYS A 51 46.48 32.02 29.78
CA CYS A 51 45.16 32.45 30.36
C CYS A 51 44.35 33.52 29.55
N VAL A 52 43.03 33.79 29.71
CA VAL A 52 41.86 33.16 30.40
C VAL A 52 40.53 33.65 29.74
N SER A 53 39.39 33.00 30.07
CA SER A 53 37.96 33.30 29.80
C SER A 53 37.49 34.69 29.30
N GLY A 54 36.37 34.72 28.55
CA GLY A 54 35.55 35.94 28.40
C GLY A 54 34.28 35.80 27.54
N SER A 55 33.10 35.85 28.15
CA SER A 55 31.78 35.84 27.51
C SER A 55 31.44 37.15 26.76
N GLY A 56 30.49 37.10 25.81
CA GLY A 56 29.45 38.14 25.74
C GLY A 56 29.08 38.74 24.37
N LEU A 57 27.88 38.39 23.92
CA LEU A 57 26.81 39.27 23.38
C LEU A 57 27.05 40.19 22.14
N LEU A 58 26.03 40.19 21.28
CA LEU A 58 25.51 41.33 20.50
C LEU A 58 26.51 42.20 19.70
N SER A 59 26.44 42.12 18.36
CA SER A 59 25.53 43.01 17.60
C SER A 59 25.68 42.91 16.08
N THR A 60 24.56 43.09 15.38
CA THR A 60 24.48 43.57 13.98
C THR A 60 24.69 45.11 13.97
N PRO A 61 24.99 45.82 12.84
CA PRO A 61 24.55 45.48 11.48
C PRO A 61 25.44 45.90 10.28
N ALA A 62 25.02 45.44 9.09
CA ALA A 62 24.94 46.14 7.79
C ALA A 62 26.17 46.82 7.10
N ALA A 63 25.99 46.99 5.78
CA ALA A 63 26.58 48.02 4.90
C ALA A 63 28.05 47.87 4.42
N SER A 64 28.19 47.18 3.29
CA SER A 64 28.69 47.70 1.98
C SER A 64 28.67 49.26 1.87
N PRO A 65 29.51 49.97 1.06
CA PRO A 65 29.98 49.53 -0.27
C PRO A 65 31.38 50.04 -0.74
N HIS A 66 31.66 49.83 -2.05
CA HIS A 66 32.68 50.51 -2.90
C HIS A 66 34.17 50.07 -2.75
N SER A 67 35.00 50.05 -3.80
CA SER A 67 34.77 50.34 -5.24
C SER A 67 35.89 49.84 -6.17
N PHE A 68 35.50 49.43 -7.38
CA PHE A 68 36.18 49.63 -8.69
C PHE A 68 37.69 49.39 -8.85
N HIS A 69 38.05 48.41 -9.69
CA HIS A 69 38.30 48.60 -11.13
C HIS A 69 38.23 47.20 -11.79
N ASP A 70 37.53 46.88 -12.89
CA ASP A 70 37.22 47.51 -14.20
C ASP A 70 37.87 46.66 -15.30
N PHE A 71 37.04 45.95 -16.08
CA PHE A 71 36.77 46.20 -17.52
C PHE A 71 37.81 45.58 -18.47
N SER A 72 37.45 45.12 -19.68
CA SER A 72 36.17 44.96 -20.41
C SER A 72 36.27 43.70 -21.32
N THR A 73 35.35 43.24 -22.17
CA THR A 73 34.05 43.66 -22.78
C THR A 73 33.36 42.32 -23.22
N THR A 74 32.05 42.04 -23.34
CA THR A 74 30.81 42.80 -23.69
C THR A 74 30.82 43.42 -25.10
N PRO A 75 29.68 43.79 -25.73
CA PRO A 75 28.27 43.76 -25.30
C PRO A 75 27.40 42.86 -26.26
N ASP A 76 26.07 42.90 -26.37
CA ASP A 76 25.09 43.93 -25.98
C ASP A 76 23.66 43.40 -25.73
N LEU A 77 22.83 44.24 -25.09
CA LEU A 77 21.36 44.16 -25.06
C LEU A 77 20.80 44.94 -26.30
N GLU A 78 19.52 45.24 -26.55
CA GLU A 78 18.28 45.29 -25.75
C GLU A 78 17.04 45.40 -26.69
N LYS A 79 15.83 45.42 -26.10
CA LYS A 79 14.52 45.91 -26.63
C LYS A 79 13.85 45.14 -27.78
N GLY A 80 12.65 44.63 -27.49
CA GLY A 80 11.64 44.23 -28.49
C GLY A 80 10.34 43.74 -27.85
N LEU A 81 9.30 44.58 -27.82
CA LEU A 81 7.96 44.18 -27.36
C LEU A 81 7.23 43.37 -28.43
N CYS A 82 6.74 42.16 -28.10
CA CYS A 82 5.55 41.57 -28.73
C CYS A 82 4.98 40.36 -27.97
N SER A 83 3.73 40.01 -28.27
CA SER A 83 2.92 38.96 -27.64
C SER A 83 3.43 37.52 -27.88
N PRO A 84 3.06 36.54 -27.04
CA PRO A 84 3.59 35.17 -27.13
C PRO A 84 3.07 34.38 -28.33
N SER A 85 3.87 33.45 -28.85
CA SER A 85 3.48 32.46 -29.87
C SER A 85 4.42 31.25 -29.90
N TYR A 86 3.84 30.08 -30.18
CA TYR A 86 4.49 28.79 -30.47
C TYR A 86 5.21 28.06 -29.31
N PHE A 87 5.12 26.73 -29.17
CA PHE A 87 4.30 25.76 -29.90
C PHE A 87 3.83 24.62 -28.97
N HIS A 88 2.51 24.46 -28.81
CA HIS A 88 1.96 23.23 -28.22
C HIS A 88 2.05 22.07 -29.23
N ALA A 89 2.80 21.02 -28.88
CA ALA A 89 2.68 19.72 -29.54
C ALA A 89 1.48 18.95 -28.94
N HIS A 90 0.29 19.09 -29.53
CA HIS A 90 -0.90 18.36 -29.07
C HIS A 90 -0.82 16.85 -29.38
N GLY A 91 -0.26 16.08 -28.44
CA GLY A 91 -0.19 14.62 -28.49
C GLY A 91 -1.50 13.89 -28.14
N ARG A 92 -2.67 14.30 -28.69
CA ARG A 92 -3.88 13.45 -28.62
C ARG A 92 -3.75 12.33 -29.66
N GLY A 93 -3.19 11.20 -29.23
CA GLY A 93 -2.70 10.13 -30.13
C GLY A 93 -3.14 8.70 -29.83
N GLY A 94 -4.18 8.48 -29.01
CA GLY A 94 -4.88 7.20 -29.02
C GLY A 94 -5.89 7.18 -30.18
N SER A 95 -5.69 6.32 -31.18
CA SER A 95 -6.61 6.20 -32.33
C SER A 95 -6.56 4.82 -33.01
N PRO A 96 -7.68 4.35 -33.60
CA PRO A 96 -7.75 3.11 -34.36
C PRO A 96 -7.29 3.28 -35.82
N LEU A 97 -7.35 2.17 -36.56
CA LEU A 97 -7.46 2.04 -38.03
C LEU A 97 -7.54 3.36 -38.84
N TYR A 98 -6.51 3.64 -39.63
CA TYR A 98 -6.57 4.63 -40.71
C TYR A 98 -6.44 3.97 -42.09
N HIS A 99 -7.52 4.06 -42.88
CA HIS A 99 -7.47 3.95 -44.34
C HIS A 99 -7.32 5.36 -44.94
N HIS A 100 -6.45 5.51 -45.95
CA HIS A 100 -6.40 6.70 -46.81
C HIS A 100 -7.09 6.46 -48.16
N SER A 101 -7.56 7.54 -48.77
CA SER A 101 -8.21 7.63 -50.10
C SER A 101 -8.29 9.13 -50.46
N THR A 102 -8.49 9.57 -51.72
CA THR A 102 -8.70 8.92 -53.03
C THR A 102 -7.50 9.30 -53.95
N PRO A 103 -7.55 9.45 -55.31
CA PRO A 103 -8.47 8.96 -56.34
C PRO A 103 -7.82 8.39 -57.63
N SER A 104 -8.55 7.52 -58.36
CA SER A 104 -8.54 7.47 -59.84
C SER A 104 -9.59 6.48 -60.38
N SER A 105 -10.37 6.88 -61.40
CA SER A 105 -11.06 6.04 -62.44
C SER A 105 -11.88 4.78 -62.04
N SER A 106 -13.06 4.52 -62.60
CA SER A 106 -13.87 5.23 -63.62
C SER A 106 -15.30 4.65 -63.67
N GLU A 107 -16.24 5.40 -64.27
CA GLU A 107 -17.36 4.94 -65.13
C GLU A 107 -18.37 3.88 -64.56
N GLU A 108 -19.65 4.23 -64.39
CA GLU A 108 -20.76 4.12 -65.39
C GLU A 108 -21.35 2.68 -65.51
N ASP A 109 -22.68 2.44 -65.69
CA ASP A 109 -23.81 3.38 -65.74
C ASP A 109 -25.21 2.79 -65.43
N LEU A 110 -26.20 3.68 -65.34
CA LEU A 110 -27.62 3.57 -65.72
C LEU A 110 -28.41 2.23 -65.62
N SER A 111 -29.41 2.26 -64.71
CA SER A 111 -30.82 1.93 -65.01
C SER A 111 -31.20 0.44 -65.26
N SER A 112 -32.45 0.00 -65.47
CA SER A 112 -33.80 0.61 -65.47
C SER A 112 -34.87 -0.47 -65.15
N GLY A 113 -36.17 -0.10 -65.03
CA GLY A 113 -37.31 -1.03 -65.13
C GLY A 113 -37.96 -1.40 -63.78
N SER A 114 -39.12 -0.86 -63.37
CA SER A 114 -40.46 -1.02 -63.97
C SER A 114 -41.03 -2.44 -63.77
N ALA A 115 -41.86 -2.68 -62.73
CA ALA A 115 -43.34 -2.63 -62.79
C ALA A 115 -43.97 -4.04 -62.93
N LYS A 116 -45.24 -4.34 -62.59
CA LYS A 116 -46.33 -3.62 -61.90
C LYS A 116 -47.44 -4.62 -61.48
N ILE A 117 -48.27 -4.21 -60.50
CA ILE A 117 -49.73 -4.50 -60.37
C ILE A 117 -50.16 -5.92 -59.87
N PRO A 118 -51.34 -6.06 -59.20
CA PRO A 118 -51.62 -7.12 -58.22
C PRO A 118 -52.87 -7.98 -58.55
N LEU A 119 -53.84 -8.07 -57.61
CA LEU A 119 -55.08 -8.89 -57.57
C LEU A 119 -54.88 -10.38 -57.18
N LEU A 120 -55.83 -11.09 -56.54
CA LEU A 120 -56.88 -10.75 -55.55
C LEU A 120 -57.49 -12.09 -54.98
N VAL A 121 -58.37 -12.00 -53.98
CA VAL A 121 -59.57 -12.88 -53.81
C VAL A 121 -59.43 -14.36 -53.31
N HIS A 122 -59.97 -14.56 -52.09
CA HIS A 122 -60.90 -15.63 -51.63
C HIS A 122 -60.56 -17.14 -51.44
N LEU A 123 -61.02 -17.60 -50.26
CA LEU A 123 -61.91 -18.77 -49.97
C LEU A 123 -61.44 -20.25 -50.06
N SER A 124 -61.22 -20.79 -48.85
CA SER A 124 -62.04 -21.86 -48.24
C SER A 124 -61.81 -23.36 -48.53
N GLY A 125 -62.06 -24.18 -47.48
CA GLY A 125 -62.49 -25.58 -47.56
C GLY A 125 -61.51 -26.64 -47.01
N LEU A 126 -61.95 -27.81 -46.50
CA LEU A 126 -63.22 -28.20 -45.83
C LEU A 126 -63.14 -29.68 -45.29
N ARG A 127 -63.39 -29.93 -43.99
CA ARG A 127 -63.66 -31.27 -43.35
C ARG A 127 -62.53 -32.32 -43.47
N GLY A 128 -62.52 -33.50 -42.82
CA GLY A 128 -63.38 -34.21 -41.83
C GLY A 128 -63.08 -35.74 -41.89
N LEU A 129 -63.67 -36.68 -41.12
CA LEU A 129 -64.55 -36.70 -39.93
C LEU A 129 -64.70 -38.18 -39.42
N ALA A 130 -65.54 -38.41 -38.39
CA ALA A 130 -66.09 -39.70 -37.89
C ALA A 130 -65.18 -40.61 -37.01
N SER A 131 -65.67 -41.42 -36.06
CA SER A 131 -66.96 -41.48 -35.30
C SER A 131 -66.72 -42.23 -33.96
N GLY A 132 -67.52 -42.09 -32.88
CA GLY A 132 -68.84 -42.70 -32.64
C GLY A 132 -69.04 -42.98 -31.12
N SER A 133 -70.23 -43.37 -30.64
CA SER A 133 -70.51 -43.60 -29.19
C SER A 133 -71.65 -44.60 -28.93
N PRO A 134 -71.81 -45.11 -27.69
CA PRO A 134 -73.07 -44.89 -26.94
C PRO A 134 -72.90 -44.64 -25.42
N LYS A 135 -74.01 -44.61 -24.66
CA LYS A 135 -74.15 -44.12 -23.26
C LYS A 135 -74.76 -45.18 -22.32
N LEU A 136 -74.56 -45.10 -20.99
CA LEU A 136 -75.61 -44.66 -20.02
C LEU A 136 -75.17 -44.55 -18.53
N SER A 137 -75.86 -43.61 -17.84
CA SER A 137 -76.41 -43.60 -16.45
C SER A 137 -75.59 -43.57 -15.13
N SER A 138 -76.15 -42.72 -14.24
CA SER A 138 -76.16 -42.76 -12.75
C SER A 138 -75.00 -42.15 -11.96
N THR A 139 -75.34 -41.53 -10.83
CA THR A 139 -74.49 -40.55 -10.11
C THR A 139 -74.65 -40.67 -8.59
N TRP A 140 -73.70 -41.31 -7.89
CA TRP A 140 -73.65 -41.27 -6.41
C TRP A 140 -72.23 -41.10 -5.82
N SER A 141 -71.16 -41.40 -6.57
CA SER A 141 -69.79 -41.46 -6.05
C SER A 141 -69.03 -40.12 -5.94
N ILE A 142 -69.56 -39.03 -6.52
CA ILE A 142 -68.78 -37.82 -6.82
C ILE A 142 -68.37 -37.02 -5.56
N ARG A 143 -69.23 -36.97 -4.53
CA ARG A 143 -68.97 -36.15 -3.33
C ARG A 143 -67.78 -36.63 -2.48
N LEU A 144 -67.48 -37.94 -2.48
CA LEU A 144 -66.34 -38.47 -1.73
C LEU A 144 -65.00 -38.15 -2.41
N ILE A 145 -64.95 -38.26 -3.75
CA ILE A 145 -63.75 -38.02 -4.57
C ILE A 145 -63.29 -36.54 -4.48
N GLN A 146 -64.23 -35.59 -4.38
CA GLN A 146 -63.91 -34.17 -4.23
C GLN A 146 -63.29 -33.84 -2.85
N TYR A 147 -63.73 -34.50 -1.77
CA TYR A 147 -63.15 -34.29 -0.43
C TYR A 147 -61.70 -34.81 -0.35
N VAL A 148 -61.45 -36.01 -0.87
CA VAL A 148 -60.09 -36.62 -0.89
C VAL A 148 -59.13 -35.77 -1.73
N ARG A 149 -59.55 -35.32 -2.93
CA ARG A 149 -58.75 -34.40 -3.76
C ARG A 149 -58.43 -33.09 -3.04
N SER A 150 -59.32 -32.55 -2.21
CA SER A 150 -59.08 -31.31 -1.43
C SER A 150 -57.97 -31.45 -0.36
N ARG A 151 -57.84 -32.62 0.29
CA ARG A 151 -56.73 -32.86 1.23
C ARG A 151 -55.43 -33.21 0.51
N ILE A 152 -55.46 -34.07 -0.51
CA ILE A 152 -54.26 -34.44 -1.28
C ILE A 152 -53.67 -33.21 -1.97
N ALA A 153 -54.48 -32.35 -2.60
CA ALA A 153 -53.98 -31.11 -3.22
C ALA A 153 -53.38 -30.12 -2.20
N ARG A 154 -53.88 -30.10 -0.95
CA ARG A 154 -53.28 -29.27 0.11
C ARG A 154 -51.97 -29.86 0.63
N CYS A 155 -51.90 -31.17 0.86
CA CYS A 155 -50.64 -31.82 1.26
C CYS A 155 -49.59 -31.71 0.15
N ALA A 156 -49.97 -31.91 -1.12
CA ALA A 156 -49.09 -31.72 -2.27
C ALA A 156 -48.59 -30.28 -2.38
N ARG A 157 -49.45 -29.26 -2.18
CA ARG A 157 -49.00 -27.85 -2.11
C ARG A 157 -48.06 -27.59 -0.92
N PHE A 158 -48.34 -28.15 0.25
CA PHE A 158 -47.47 -27.99 1.43
C PHE A 158 -46.11 -28.65 1.24
N VAL A 159 -46.07 -29.85 0.64
CA VAL A 159 -44.84 -30.54 0.25
C VAL A 159 -44.10 -29.78 -0.84
N VAL A 160 -44.77 -29.28 -1.89
CA VAL A 160 -44.12 -28.47 -2.94
C VAL A 160 -43.59 -27.15 -2.39
N VAL A 161 -44.30 -26.47 -1.47
CA VAL A 161 -43.81 -25.24 -0.82
C VAL A 161 -42.66 -25.55 0.13
N ALA A 162 -42.74 -26.61 0.95
CA ALA A 162 -41.64 -27.03 1.82
C ALA A 162 -40.41 -27.44 1.00
N PHE A 163 -40.59 -28.17 -0.10
CA PHE A 163 -39.51 -28.59 -0.99
C PHE A 163 -38.94 -27.42 -1.79
N ALA A 164 -39.76 -26.43 -2.19
CA ALA A 164 -39.30 -25.19 -2.81
C ALA A 164 -38.55 -24.29 -1.83
N ILE A 165 -38.98 -24.21 -0.57
CA ILE A 165 -38.24 -23.51 0.51
C ILE A 165 -36.94 -24.26 0.83
N SER A 166 -36.95 -25.58 0.94
CA SER A 166 -35.74 -26.39 1.11
C SER A 166 -34.80 -26.26 -0.09
N LEU A 167 -35.31 -26.17 -1.32
CA LEU A 167 -34.53 -25.94 -2.53
C LEU A 167 -34.02 -24.50 -2.60
N MET A 168 -34.77 -23.50 -2.12
CA MET A 168 -34.28 -22.13 -1.95
C MET A 168 -33.18 -22.07 -0.89
N ILE A 169 -33.34 -22.71 0.27
CA ILE A 169 -32.30 -22.79 1.31
C ILE A 169 -31.08 -23.54 0.78
N PHE A 170 -31.25 -24.65 0.05
CA PHE A 170 -30.15 -25.42 -0.51
C PHE A 170 -29.45 -24.69 -1.66
N THR A 171 -30.18 -23.99 -2.53
CA THR A 171 -29.58 -23.17 -3.59
C THR A 171 -28.98 -21.87 -3.06
N PHE A 172 -29.52 -21.28 -1.97
CA PHE A 172 -28.92 -20.17 -1.26
C PHE A 172 -27.65 -20.61 -0.52
N GLN A 173 -27.68 -21.73 0.22
CA GLN A 173 -26.48 -22.31 0.84
C GLN A 173 -25.46 -22.78 -0.20
N SER A 174 -25.89 -23.27 -1.36
CA SER A 174 -25.00 -23.60 -2.48
C SER A 174 -24.41 -22.35 -3.13
N ARG A 175 -25.20 -21.29 -3.34
CA ARG A 175 -24.73 -19.97 -3.80
C ARG A 175 -23.75 -19.34 -2.81
N VAL A 176 -24.05 -19.35 -1.52
CA VAL A 176 -23.15 -18.88 -0.46
C VAL A 176 -21.89 -19.74 -0.43
N ARG A 177 -21.98 -21.07 -0.57
CA ARG A 177 -20.78 -21.91 -0.74
C ARG A 177 -19.99 -21.57 -2.01
N GLN A 178 -20.64 -21.24 -3.12
CA GLN A 178 -19.98 -20.81 -4.37
C GLN A 178 -19.48 -19.35 -4.35
N LEU A 179 -19.84 -18.56 -3.34
CA LEU A 179 -19.40 -17.16 -3.15
C LEU A 179 -18.42 -17.00 -1.98
N VAL A 180 -18.34 -17.98 -1.07
CA VAL A 180 -17.57 -17.91 0.19
C VAL A 180 -16.56 -19.07 0.31
N ALA A 181 -16.72 -20.18 -0.42
CA ALA A 181 -15.61 -21.08 -0.66
C ALA A 181 -14.89 -20.64 -1.94
N PRO A 182 -13.56 -20.44 -1.93
CA PRO A 182 -12.78 -20.69 -3.15
C PRO A 182 -13.06 -22.13 -3.60
N GLU A 183 -12.89 -22.44 -4.90
CA GLU A 183 -12.91 -23.85 -5.32
C GLU A 183 -11.76 -24.55 -4.58
N THR A 184 -12.10 -25.34 -3.55
CA THR A 184 -11.11 -26.05 -2.73
C THR A 184 -10.54 -27.17 -3.57
N TRP A 185 -9.54 -26.84 -4.37
CA TRP A 185 -8.90 -27.75 -5.29
C TRP A 185 -8.31 -28.91 -4.48
N LYS A 186 -8.82 -30.10 -4.77
CA LYS A 186 -8.24 -31.32 -4.23
C LYS A 186 -6.99 -31.62 -5.02
N PHE A 187 -5.87 -31.05 -4.59
CA PHE A 187 -4.65 -31.84 -4.49
C PHE A 187 -5.05 -33.18 -3.87
N GLY A 188 -4.69 -34.30 -4.51
CA GLY A 188 -5.34 -35.58 -4.25
C GLY A 188 -5.44 -35.89 -2.76
N ASP A 189 -6.60 -36.39 -2.29
CA ASP A 189 -6.86 -36.77 -0.89
C ASP A 189 -5.99 -37.97 -0.40
N SER A 190 -4.87 -38.21 -1.07
CA SER A 190 -3.82 -39.22 -0.82
C SER A 190 -2.39 -38.63 -0.79
N LEU A 191 -2.14 -37.44 -1.36
CA LEU A 191 -0.78 -36.86 -1.42
C LEU A 191 -0.55 -35.77 -0.36
N LEU A 192 -1.58 -34.95 -0.05
CA LEU A 192 -1.54 -34.02 1.08
C LEU A 192 -2.20 -34.56 2.35
N SER A 193 -2.95 -35.67 2.28
CA SER A 193 -3.52 -36.35 3.46
C SER A 193 -2.43 -36.98 4.35
N ASP A 194 -1.41 -37.53 3.68
CA ASP A 194 -0.36 -38.35 4.29
C ASP A 194 0.76 -37.46 4.84
N LEU A 195 0.69 -36.15 4.55
CA LEU A 195 1.37 -35.09 5.29
C LEU A 195 0.71 -34.90 6.66
N HIS A 196 0.90 -35.88 7.55
CA HIS A 196 0.53 -35.78 8.96
C HIS A 196 1.47 -34.81 9.70
N PHE A 197 1.32 -33.51 9.42
CA PHE A 197 1.97 -32.44 10.18
C PHE A 197 1.61 -32.57 11.68
N GLY A 198 2.63 -32.61 12.54
CA GLY A 198 2.46 -32.95 13.96
C GLY A 198 1.54 -31.98 14.72
N PHE A 199 0.46 -32.49 15.31
CA PHE A 199 -0.58 -31.69 16.00
C PHE A 199 -0.23 -31.22 17.42
N ASP A 200 1.04 -31.35 17.81
CA ASP A 200 1.62 -30.78 19.03
C ASP A 200 3.06 -30.38 18.71
N GLN A 201 3.29 -29.13 18.29
CA GLN A 201 4.65 -28.56 18.22
C GLN A 201 5.26 -28.59 19.63
N SER A 202 6.07 -29.59 19.94
CA SER A 202 6.87 -29.55 21.14
C SER A 202 7.94 -28.46 21.00
N PRO A 203 8.34 -27.76 22.08
CA PRO A 203 9.45 -26.82 22.03
C PRO A 203 10.78 -27.47 21.60
N ALA A 204 10.88 -28.80 21.69
CA ALA A 204 11.99 -29.58 21.15
C ALA A 204 11.93 -29.69 19.62
N GLU A 205 10.80 -30.11 19.03
CA GLU A 205 10.62 -30.17 17.56
C GLU A 205 10.83 -28.82 16.88
N LEU A 206 10.32 -27.72 17.46
CA LEU A 206 10.51 -26.38 16.92
C LEU A 206 11.98 -25.92 17.06
N LYS A 207 12.72 -26.41 18.05
CA LYS A 207 14.15 -26.15 18.20
C LYS A 207 14.96 -26.97 17.19
N GLU A 208 14.68 -28.26 17.07
CA GLU A 208 15.28 -29.18 16.09
C GLU A 208 15.07 -28.69 14.65
N ALA A 209 13.86 -28.23 14.31
CA ALA A 209 13.55 -27.62 13.01
C ALA A 209 14.34 -26.33 12.73
N ARG A 210 14.69 -25.55 13.77
CA ARG A 210 15.54 -24.36 13.63
C ARG A 210 17.01 -24.73 13.52
N GLU A 211 17.49 -25.62 14.38
CA GLU A 211 18.88 -26.07 14.40
C GLU A 211 19.26 -26.77 13.08
N SER A 212 18.36 -27.57 12.50
CA SER A 212 18.57 -28.19 11.19
C SER A 212 18.69 -27.18 10.04
N VAL A 213 17.90 -26.10 10.03
CA VAL A 213 18.05 -25.03 9.02
C VAL A 213 19.29 -24.19 9.27
N ALA A 214 19.60 -23.86 10.52
CA ALA A 214 20.81 -23.14 10.89
C ALA A 214 22.08 -23.94 10.53
N GLU A 215 22.06 -25.26 10.71
CA GLU A 215 23.12 -26.17 10.28
C GLU A 215 23.26 -26.16 8.75
N PHE A 216 22.16 -26.37 8.01
CA PHE A 216 22.15 -26.34 6.53
C PHE A 216 22.76 -25.05 5.96
N LEU A 217 22.35 -23.88 6.48
CA LEU A 217 22.89 -22.58 6.06
C LEU A 217 24.35 -22.36 6.49
N SER A 218 24.88 -23.13 7.45
CA SER A 218 26.27 -22.97 7.95
C SER A 218 27.28 -23.93 7.35
N ILE A 219 26.87 -24.77 6.40
CA ILE A 219 27.75 -25.67 5.66
C ILE A 219 28.14 -25.00 4.33
N PRO A 220 29.43 -24.96 3.97
CA PRO A 220 29.86 -24.56 2.63
C PRO A 220 29.28 -25.55 1.60
N CYS A 221 28.19 -25.15 0.95
CA CYS A 221 27.44 -25.98 0.00
C CYS A 221 27.13 -25.20 -1.29
N ILE A 222 26.87 -25.94 -2.36
CA ILE A 222 26.39 -25.36 -3.62
C ILE A 222 24.97 -24.85 -3.36
N ASN A 223 24.69 -23.60 -3.75
CA ASN A 223 23.34 -23.06 -3.68
C ASN A 223 22.49 -23.65 -4.82
N ASP A 224 21.87 -24.80 -4.55
CA ASP A 224 20.92 -25.48 -5.45
C ASP A 224 19.61 -24.70 -5.68
N GLY A 225 19.52 -23.42 -5.26
CA GLY A 225 18.36 -22.54 -5.42
C GLY A 225 17.25 -22.74 -4.39
N VAL A 226 17.45 -23.62 -3.40
CA VAL A 226 16.44 -23.93 -2.37
C VAL A 226 17.05 -24.25 -0.99
N VAL A 227 16.34 -23.85 0.06
CA VAL A 227 16.61 -24.24 1.46
C VAL A 227 15.48 -25.15 1.95
N PRO A 228 15.75 -26.43 2.30
CA PRO A 228 14.76 -27.32 2.87
C PRO A 228 14.46 -26.95 4.33
N PHE A 229 13.19 -26.91 4.70
CA PHE A 229 12.78 -26.63 6.08
C PHE A 229 11.56 -27.47 6.51
N SER A 230 11.42 -27.64 7.83
CA SER A 230 10.28 -28.35 8.41
C SER A 230 9.00 -27.51 8.31
N PRO A 231 7.88 -28.07 7.85
CA PRO A 231 6.58 -27.37 7.79
C PRO A 231 6.10 -26.88 9.17
N ASN A 232 6.60 -27.50 10.24
CA ASN A 232 6.32 -27.16 11.63
C ASN A 232 7.16 -25.95 12.13
N LEU A 233 8.08 -25.38 11.33
CA LEU A 233 8.91 -24.23 11.71
C LEU A 233 8.08 -22.95 11.97
N TYR A 234 6.92 -22.83 11.31
CA TYR A 234 6.06 -21.64 11.39
C TYR A 234 4.65 -21.98 11.85
N ASP A 235 4.21 -21.38 12.96
CA ASP A 235 2.80 -21.43 13.37
C ASP A 235 1.91 -20.80 12.27
N PRO A 236 0.93 -21.54 11.70
CA PRO A 236 0.00 -21.00 10.72
C PRO A 236 -1.01 -20.00 11.31
N LEU A 237 -1.02 -19.76 12.62
CA LEU A 237 -1.92 -18.84 13.29
C LEU A 237 -1.33 -17.43 13.41
N LEU A 238 -2.17 -16.40 13.17
CA LEU A 238 -1.88 -15.01 13.49
C LEU A 238 -2.60 -14.63 14.80
N PRO A 239 -1.87 -14.38 15.90
CA PRO A 239 -2.48 -13.86 17.12
C PRO A 239 -2.92 -12.40 16.94
N PRO A 240 -3.94 -11.92 17.68
CA PRO A 240 -4.26 -10.50 17.73
C PRO A 240 -3.07 -9.67 18.25
N ARG A 241 -2.67 -8.65 17.48
CA ARG A 241 -1.60 -7.72 17.84
C ARG A 241 -2.19 -6.37 18.28
N PRO A 242 -1.65 -5.71 19.32
CA PRO A 242 -2.05 -4.34 19.66
C PRO A 242 -1.55 -3.35 18.60
N TYR A 243 -2.19 -2.19 18.49
CA TYR A 243 -1.68 -1.11 17.63
C TYR A 243 -0.35 -0.57 18.16
N GLN A 244 0.62 -0.42 17.26
CA GLN A 244 1.95 0.11 17.56
C GLN A 244 2.01 1.60 17.20
N LYS A 245 2.78 2.41 17.95
CA LYS A 245 3.04 3.82 17.62
C LYS A 245 3.82 3.93 16.30
N THR A 246 3.51 4.90 15.46
CA THR A 246 4.33 5.24 14.27
C THR A 246 5.65 5.93 14.67
N VAL A 247 6.60 6.07 13.74
CA VAL A 247 7.86 6.81 13.98
C VAL A 247 7.57 8.21 14.51
N ALA A 248 6.65 8.95 13.88
CA ALA A 248 6.22 10.26 14.34
C ALA A 248 5.70 10.25 15.79
N GLN A 249 4.91 9.25 16.21
CA GLN A 249 4.42 9.10 17.59
C GLN A 249 5.48 8.62 18.61
N LYS A 250 6.65 8.15 18.14
CA LYS A 250 7.82 7.81 18.98
C LYS A 250 8.84 8.95 19.03
N ALA A 251 8.80 9.88 18.07
CA ALA A 251 9.77 10.96 17.92
C ALA A 251 9.77 11.96 19.09
N PHE A 252 8.59 12.24 19.66
CA PHE A 252 8.40 13.32 20.62
C PHE A 252 7.65 12.86 21.87
N SER A 253 7.96 13.48 23.01
CA SER A 253 7.11 13.47 24.19
C SER A 253 5.74 14.07 23.88
N SER A 254 4.72 13.74 24.67
CA SER A 254 3.36 14.28 24.55
C SER A 254 3.30 15.81 24.53
N VAL A 255 4.09 16.48 25.38
CA VAL A 255 4.23 17.95 25.39
C VAL A 255 4.86 18.46 24.10
N CYS A 256 5.93 17.81 23.63
CA CYS A 256 6.62 18.27 22.44
C CYS A 256 5.82 17.99 21.15
N ALA A 257 5.08 16.89 21.10
CA ALA A 257 4.12 16.59 20.05
C ALA A 257 3.03 17.68 19.96
N ASP A 258 2.57 18.23 21.08
CA ASP A 258 1.58 19.31 21.10
C ASP A 258 2.16 20.59 20.50
N ILE A 259 3.38 21.01 20.87
CA ILE A 259 4.06 22.16 20.26
C ILE A 259 4.23 21.93 18.74
N TRP A 260 4.78 20.78 18.35
CA TRP A 260 5.04 20.43 16.94
C TRP A 260 3.78 20.35 16.08
N VAL A 261 2.65 19.89 16.62
CA VAL A 261 1.37 19.84 15.90
C VAL A 261 0.68 21.21 15.92
N SER A 262 0.72 21.93 17.05
CA SER A 262 -0.08 23.15 17.24
C SER A 262 0.55 24.43 16.69
N THR A 263 1.83 24.70 16.94
CA THR A 263 2.54 25.86 16.37
C THR A 263 3.35 25.50 15.14
N GLY A 264 3.82 24.25 15.04
CA GLY A 264 4.76 23.84 14.00
C GLY A 264 6.21 24.15 14.33
N GLU A 265 6.51 24.57 15.56
CA GLU A 265 7.86 24.81 16.06
C GLU A 265 8.42 23.55 16.73
N LEU A 266 9.74 23.42 16.76
CA LEU A 266 10.42 22.32 17.44
C LEU A 266 10.79 22.70 18.87
N CYS A 267 10.84 21.68 19.73
CA CYS A 267 11.12 21.80 21.15
C CYS A 267 12.60 21.61 21.42
N GLN A 268 13.14 22.20 22.50
CA GLN A 268 14.55 22.06 22.85
C GLN A 268 15.00 20.60 23.06
N SER A 269 14.08 19.70 23.43
CA SER A 269 14.36 18.26 23.56
C SER A 269 14.56 17.52 22.23
N ALA A 270 14.36 18.18 21.09
CA ALA A 270 14.58 17.63 19.75
C ALA A 270 15.91 18.08 19.12
N GLU A 271 16.66 18.97 19.77
CA GLU A 271 17.95 19.49 19.30
C GLU A 271 18.97 18.34 19.16
N GLU A 272 19.56 18.20 17.97
CA GLU A 272 20.52 17.15 17.58
C GLU A 272 20.05 15.69 17.83
N GLN A 273 18.75 15.46 18.04
CA GLN A 273 18.15 14.19 18.49
C GLN A 273 18.56 12.94 17.68
N TRP A 274 18.86 13.10 16.39
CA TRP A 274 19.26 12.01 15.48
C TRP A 274 20.69 12.14 14.92
N ALA A 275 21.51 13.06 15.44
CA ALA A 275 22.87 13.30 14.97
C ALA A 275 23.82 12.10 15.28
N ASP A 276 23.82 11.63 16.53
CA ASP A 276 24.65 10.50 16.98
C ASP A 276 24.01 9.12 16.68
N GLN A 277 22.69 9.04 16.72
CA GLN A 277 21.92 7.81 16.49
C GLN A 277 20.90 8.03 15.36
N PRO A 278 21.33 7.95 14.09
CA PRO A 278 20.41 8.06 12.96
C PRO A 278 19.39 6.92 13.00
N LEU A 279 18.14 7.25 12.68
CA LEU A 279 17.11 6.25 12.50
C LEU A 279 17.46 5.30 11.35
N GLN A 280 17.09 4.03 11.53
CA GLN A 280 17.29 2.99 10.53
C GLN A 280 15.94 2.53 9.96
N MET A 281 15.98 2.09 8.72
CA MET A 281 14.86 1.41 8.05
C MET A 281 15.29 0.02 7.61
N ASP A 282 14.29 -0.81 7.33
CA ASP A 282 14.51 -2.07 6.61
C ASP A 282 14.11 -1.88 5.14
N ALA A 283 14.57 -2.75 4.25
CA ALA A 283 14.06 -2.83 2.88
C ALA A 283 13.47 -4.22 2.62
N LEU A 284 12.43 -4.33 1.79
CA LEU A 284 11.75 -5.59 1.50
C LEU A 284 11.48 -5.75 0.00
N TRP A 285 11.82 -6.91 -0.53
CA TRP A 285 11.51 -7.33 -1.88
C TRP A 285 10.46 -8.44 -1.87
N THR A 286 9.43 -8.34 -2.72
CA THR A 286 8.60 -9.49 -3.10
C THR A 286 9.15 -10.10 -4.38
N TRP A 287 9.74 -11.29 -4.30
CA TRP A 287 10.24 -12.04 -5.45
C TRP A 287 9.28 -13.20 -5.74
N VAL A 288 8.58 -13.12 -6.87
CA VAL A 288 7.47 -14.05 -7.20
C VAL A 288 7.73 -14.91 -8.43
N ASN A 289 8.69 -14.52 -9.28
CA ASN A 289 9.00 -15.24 -10.51
C ASN A 289 9.93 -16.45 -10.25
N GLY A 290 10.89 -16.30 -9.34
CA GLY A 290 11.85 -17.35 -8.97
C GLY A 290 12.89 -17.62 -10.07
N SER A 291 13.92 -18.37 -9.73
CA SER A 291 14.96 -18.79 -10.68
C SER A 291 14.40 -19.69 -11.79
N SER A 292 15.01 -19.64 -12.96
CA SER A 292 14.65 -20.48 -14.12
C SER A 292 15.23 -21.90 -14.03
N GLU A 293 16.29 -22.10 -13.22
CA GLU A 293 17.08 -23.34 -13.19
C GLU A 293 17.06 -24.09 -11.83
N ASP A 294 16.35 -23.61 -10.81
CA ASP A 294 16.23 -24.37 -9.55
C ASP A 294 15.38 -25.66 -9.72
N PRO A 295 15.59 -26.70 -8.90
CA PRO A 295 14.85 -27.96 -9.00
C PRO A 295 13.32 -27.84 -8.94
N SER A 296 12.79 -26.79 -8.30
CA SER A 296 11.35 -26.50 -8.26
C SER A 296 10.83 -25.81 -9.53
N ALA A 297 11.66 -25.31 -10.46
CA ALA A 297 11.21 -24.63 -11.67
C ALA A 297 10.33 -25.52 -12.56
N ALA A 298 10.70 -26.80 -12.71
CA ALA A 298 9.88 -27.79 -13.42
C ALA A 298 8.54 -28.08 -12.71
N TRP A 299 8.52 -28.04 -11.37
CA TRP A 299 7.32 -28.14 -10.56
C TRP A 299 6.40 -26.95 -10.80
N ARG A 300 6.93 -25.73 -10.76
CA ARG A 300 6.18 -24.47 -10.99
C ARG A 300 5.56 -24.44 -12.38
N ALA A 301 6.33 -24.81 -13.41
CA ALA A 301 5.83 -24.90 -14.78
C ALA A 301 4.65 -25.89 -14.90
N LYS A 302 4.80 -27.12 -14.39
CA LYS A 302 3.73 -28.14 -14.41
C LYS A 302 2.48 -27.68 -13.65
N VAL A 303 2.65 -27.13 -12.45
CA VAL A 303 1.54 -26.68 -11.60
C VAL A 303 0.85 -25.44 -12.18
N SER A 304 1.57 -24.58 -12.89
CA SER A 304 0.98 -23.46 -13.65
C SER A 304 0.20 -23.93 -14.89
N ASP A 305 0.67 -24.95 -15.60
CA ASP A 305 -0.13 -25.61 -16.66
C ASP A 305 -1.43 -26.23 -16.10
N GLU A 306 -1.35 -26.92 -14.96
CA GLU A 306 -2.49 -27.61 -14.32
C GLU A 306 -3.52 -26.66 -13.68
N ILE A 307 -3.07 -25.64 -12.95
CA ILE A 307 -3.94 -24.66 -12.27
C ILE A 307 -4.34 -23.50 -13.20
N GLY A 308 -3.46 -23.08 -14.11
CA GLY A 308 -3.59 -21.85 -14.88
C GLY A 308 -4.09 -22.01 -16.33
N PHE A 309 -3.74 -23.11 -17.02
CA PHE A 309 -3.98 -23.25 -18.47
C PHE A 309 -4.62 -24.59 -18.92
N GLY A 310 -5.07 -25.40 -17.98
CA GLY A 310 -5.56 -26.78 -18.17
C GLY A 310 -6.89 -26.95 -18.93
N THR A 311 -6.94 -26.59 -20.23
CA THR A 311 -7.79 -27.11 -21.34
C THR A 311 -9.32 -27.31 -21.17
N GLY A 312 -9.91 -27.04 -20.01
CA GLY A 312 -11.31 -27.35 -19.70
C GLY A 312 -12.28 -26.21 -19.98
N THR A 313 -12.86 -26.14 -21.18
CA THR A 313 -13.95 -25.20 -21.50
C THR A 313 -15.26 -25.56 -20.76
N LYS A 314 -15.33 -25.27 -19.46
CA LYS A 314 -16.60 -25.09 -18.75
C LYS A 314 -17.19 -23.73 -19.15
N VAL A 315 -18.00 -23.75 -20.21
CA VAL A 315 -18.86 -22.64 -20.59
C VAL A 315 -19.63 -22.17 -19.35
N VAL A 316 -19.44 -20.90 -18.95
CA VAL A 316 -20.28 -20.27 -17.93
C VAL A 316 -21.73 -20.36 -18.43
N PRO A 317 -22.64 -21.04 -17.71
CA PRO A 317 -23.98 -21.27 -18.23
C PRO A 317 -24.71 -19.93 -18.37
N ALA A 318 -25.04 -19.56 -19.60
CA ALA A 318 -25.78 -18.35 -19.89
C ALA A 318 -27.08 -18.32 -19.06
N LYS A 319 -27.30 -17.23 -18.31
CA LYS A 319 -28.51 -17.06 -17.49
C LYS A 319 -29.75 -17.24 -18.39
N PRO A 320 -30.78 -17.98 -17.95
CA PRO A 320 -32.01 -18.13 -18.72
C PRO A 320 -32.67 -16.77 -18.93
N ILE A 321 -33.04 -16.47 -20.17
CA ILE A 321 -33.69 -15.20 -20.54
C ILE A 321 -35.13 -15.22 -20.01
N LEU A 322 -35.35 -14.53 -18.88
CA LEU A 322 -36.68 -14.16 -18.42
C LEU A 322 -37.12 -12.90 -19.15
N ALA A 323 -37.99 -13.06 -20.13
CA ALA A 323 -38.48 -11.96 -20.96
C ALA A 323 -39.41 -11.02 -20.18
N ALA A 324 -39.10 -9.72 -20.19
CA ALA A 324 -40.03 -8.65 -19.85
C ALA A 324 -40.65 -8.05 -21.14
N PRO A 325 -41.86 -7.46 -21.10
CA PRO A 325 -42.54 -6.99 -22.31
C PRO A 325 -41.94 -5.70 -22.89
N ALA A 326 -41.86 -5.60 -24.22
CA ALA A 326 -41.35 -4.43 -24.93
C ALA A 326 -42.48 -3.50 -25.44
N PRO A 327 -42.44 -2.18 -25.17
CA PRO A 327 -43.11 -1.16 -25.97
C PRO A 327 -42.43 -0.97 -27.34
N PRO A 328 -43.09 -0.33 -28.33
CA PRO A 328 -42.66 -0.37 -29.73
C PRO A 328 -41.58 0.65 -30.13
N HIS A 329 -40.69 0.23 -31.04
CA HIS A 329 -39.81 1.12 -31.82
C HIS A 329 -40.54 1.76 -33.01
N PRO A 330 -40.06 2.93 -33.48
CA PRO A 330 -40.14 3.33 -34.88
C PRO A 330 -38.75 3.29 -35.57
N MET A 331 -38.60 2.41 -36.57
CA MET A 331 -37.84 2.54 -37.85
C MET A 331 -36.37 3.06 -37.85
N SER A 332 -35.46 2.63 -38.74
CA SER A 332 -35.61 2.03 -40.08
C SER A 332 -34.39 1.18 -40.52
N GLN A 333 -34.62 0.18 -41.39
CA GLN A 333 -33.76 -0.28 -42.52
C GLN A 333 -32.27 -0.62 -42.23
N SER A 334 -31.72 -1.83 -42.41
CA SER A 334 -31.96 -2.96 -43.36
C SER A 334 -31.54 -2.64 -44.83
N ILE A 335 -30.95 -3.57 -45.61
CA ILE A 335 -30.66 -5.00 -45.39
C ILE A 335 -29.44 -5.52 -46.21
N THR A 336 -29.07 -6.79 -46.02
CA THR A 336 -27.93 -7.53 -46.61
C THR A 336 -28.02 -7.83 -48.13
N GLY A 337 -26.88 -8.12 -48.78
CA GLY A 337 -26.87 -8.69 -50.15
C GLY A 337 -25.58 -9.41 -50.59
N ALA A 338 -25.59 -10.75 -50.55
CA ALA A 338 -24.91 -11.64 -51.50
C ALA A 338 -26.02 -12.23 -52.44
N PRO A 339 -25.79 -13.00 -53.56
CA PRO A 339 -24.92 -14.19 -53.61
C PRO A 339 -24.38 -14.66 -55.00
N ASP A 340 -23.78 -15.87 -55.02
CA ASP A 340 -23.80 -16.95 -56.03
C ASP A 340 -23.54 -16.74 -57.54
N ARG A 341 -22.54 -17.47 -58.07
CA ARG A 341 -22.66 -18.60 -59.05
C ARG A 341 -21.26 -19.14 -59.46
N ALA A 342 -21.04 -20.41 -59.85
CA ALA A 342 -21.88 -21.61 -59.81
C ALA A 342 -21.08 -22.94 -59.82
N ARG A 343 -21.59 -23.93 -59.07
CA ARG A 343 -21.77 -25.35 -59.44
C ARG A 343 -20.66 -26.10 -60.21
N GLY A 344 -19.98 -27.04 -59.52
CA GLY A 344 -19.30 -28.21 -60.11
C GLY A 344 -19.33 -29.40 -59.13
N SER A 345 -19.62 -30.63 -59.60
CA SER A 345 -20.02 -31.75 -58.71
C SER A 345 -19.18 -33.02 -58.86
N ARG A 346 -18.67 -33.55 -57.74
CA ARG A 346 -18.34 -34.98 -57.56
C ARG A 346 -18.17 -35.36 -56.07
N LEU A 347 -18.48 -36.61 -55.75
CA LEU A 347 -18.20 -37.32 -54.49
C LEU A 347 -17.28 -38.51 -54.81
N PRO A 348 -16.68 -39.18 -53.81
CA PRO A 348 -15.86 -38.62 -52.72
C PRO A 348 -14.42 -39.21 -52.78
N ALA A 349 -13.49 -38.63 -52.03
CA ALA A 349 -12.16 -39.23 -51.83
C ALA A 349 -11.66 -38.94 -50.41
N GLU A 350 -11.15 -39.97 -49.74
CA GLU A 350 -10.48 -39.85 -48.45
C GLU A 350 -9.04 -39.34 -48.63
N GLN A 351 -8.56 -38.52 -47.70
CA GLN A 351 -7.16 -38.41 -47.22
C GLN A 351 -7.13 -37.52 -45.95
N PRO A 352 -6.10 -37.60 -45.07
CA PRO A 352 -6.32 -37.41 -43.64
C PRO A 352 -5.65 -36.18 -43.00
N GLY A 353 -6.09 -35.85 -41.77
CA GLY A 353 -5.28 -35.21 -40.73
C GLY A 353 -5.28 -33.68 -40.67
N ALA A 354 -5.65 -33.11 -39.52
CA ALA A 354 -5.59 -31.67 -39.24
C ALA A 354 -4.95 -31.39 -37.87
N PRO A 355 -3.60 -31.28 -37.75
CA PRO A 355 -2.92 -31.12 -36.45
C PRO A 355 -2.72 -29.66 -36.00
N GLU A 356 -2.58 -28.72 -36.94
CA GLU A 356 -1.86 -27.46 -36.66
C GLU A 356 -2.61 -26.42 -35.83
N ARG A 357 -3.95 -26.40 -35.83
CA ARG A 357 -4.70 -25.39 -35.06
C ARG A 357 -4.68 -25.63 -33.55
N PHE A 358 -4.54 -26.88 -33.10
CA PHE A 358 -4.40 -27.19 -31.67
C PHE A 358 -2.96 -27.00 -31.16
N SER A 359 -1.95 -27.29 -31.98
CA SER A 359 -0.55 -27.11 -31.58
C SER A 359 -0.18 -25.63 -31.39
N ARG A 360 -0.72 -24.72 -32.21
CA ARG A 360 -0.48 -23.28 -32.08
C ARG A 360 -1.06 -22.71 -30.78
N ALA A 361 -2.23 -23.19 -30.35
CA ALA A 361 -2.82 -22.81 -29.06
C ALA A 361 -1.98 -23.33 -27.88
N LYS A 362 -1.59 -24.62 -27.87
CA LYS A 362 -0.72 -25.17 -26.82
C LYS A 362 0.63 -24.44 -26.73
N ARG A 363 1.27 -24.10 -27.86
CA ARG A 363 2.51 -23.31 -27.86
C ARG A 363 2.31 -21.89 -27.30
N ALA A 364 1.19 -21.23 -27.62
CA ALA A 364 0.89 -19.91 -27.09
C ALA A 364 0.67 -19.92 -25.57
N LEU A 365 0.00 -20.95 -25.02
CA LEU A 365 -0.26 -21.08 -23.59
C LEU A 365 1.00 -21.47 -22.80
N GLY A 366 1.79 -22.44 -23.28
CA GLY A 366 3.07 -22.78 -22.65
C GLY A 366 4.07 -21.61 -22.67
N ALA A 367 4.05 -20.79 -23.73
CA ALA A 367 4.82 -19.55 -23.81
C ALA A 367 4.26 -18.40 -22.94
N THR A 368 3.16 -18.60 -22.23
CA THR A 368 2.67 -17.70 -21.16
C THR A 368 3.11 -18.21 -19.78
N VAL A 369 3.06 -19.53 -19.54
CA VAL A 369 3.64 -20.13 -18.32
C VAL A 369 5.12 -19.79 -18.19
N VAL A 370 5.89 -19.89 -19.29
CA VAL A 370 7.32 -19.54 -19.38
C VAL A 370 7.55 -18.01 -19.48
N ARG A 371 6.56 -17.18 -19.10
CA ARG A 371 6.74 -15.75 -18.80
C ARG A 371 6.68 -15.46 -17.31
N HIS A 372 5.76 -16.11 -16.59
CA HIS A 372 5.55 -15.85 -15.16
C HIS A 372 6.67 -16.36 -14.24
N PHE A 373 7.67 -17.04 -14.79
CA PHE A 373 8.85 -17.55 -14.08
C PHE A 373 10.13 -17.16 -14.83
N ARG A 374 10.23 -15.87 -15.19
CA ARG A 374 11.42 -15.25 -15.78
C ARG A 374 12.15 -14.43 -14.73
N GLU A 375 13.47 -14.51 -14.79
CA GLU A 375 14.38 -13.74 -13.97
C GLU A 375 15.47 -13.23 -14.91
N HIS A 376 15.63 -11.91 -15.00
CA HIS A 376 16.67 -11.26 -15.81
C HIS A 376 17.86 -10.78 -14.95
N ASP A 377 18.06 -11.42 -13.79
CA ASP A 377 19.00 -11.05 -12.71
C ASP A 377 18.69 -9.70 -12.05
N GLU A 378 17.43 -9.28 -12.15
CA GLU A 378 16.90 -7.99 -11.71
C GLU A 378 17.01 -7.85 -10.20
N LEU A 379 16.67 -8.91 -9.46
CA LEU A 379 16.71 -8.92 -8.00
C LEU A 379 18.13 -8.66 -7.45
N ARG A 380 19.17 -9.28 -8.05
CA ARG A 380 20.57 -9.11 -7.61
C ARG A 380 20.98 -7.65 -7.72
N HIS A 381 20.70 -7.06 -8.87
CA HIS A 381 21.10 -5.70 -9.18
C HIS A 381 20.18 -4.65 -8.52
N SER A 382 18.93 -4.99 -8.21
CA SER A 382 18.04 -4.20 -7.36
C SER A 382 18.59 -4.10 -5.93
N ILE A 383 18.98 -5.22 -5.33
CA ILE A 383 19.60 -5.26 -3.99
C ILE A 383 20.93 -4.48 -3.98
N ARG A 384 21.82 -4.70 -4.97
CA ARG A 384 23.03 -3.88 -5.16
C ARG A 384 22.70 -2.37 -5.22
N SER A 385 21.66 -1.99 -5.97
CA SER A 385 21.26 -0.59 -6.16
C SER A 385 20.84 0.08 -4.85
N VAL A 386 20.02 -0.59 -4.03
CA VAL A 386 19.50 -0.04 -2.76
C VAL A 386 20.61 0.07 -1.72
N VAL A 387 21.48 -0.94 -1.60
CA VAL A 387 22.63 -0.92 -0.69
C VAL A 387 23.61 0.21 -1.05
N ALA A 388 23.90 0.39 -2.35
CA ALA A 388 24.75 1.48 -2.83
C ALA A 388 24.12 2.88 -2.62
N SER A 389 22.79 2.97 -2.59
CA SER A 389 22.07 4.26 -2.51
C SER A 389 21.85 4.75 -1.08
N PHE A 390 21.55 3.87 -0.13
CA PHE A 390 21.27 4.24 1.27
C PHE A 390 22.42 3.95 2.25
N GLY A 391 23.30 3.00 1.94
CA GLY A 391 24.44 2.62 2.77
C GLY A 391 24.10 1.86 4.06
N ALA A 392 25.11 1.19 4.61
CA ALA A 392 24.99 0.26 5.75
C ALA A 392 24.66 0.92 7.11
N ARG A 393 24.62 2.26 7.22
CA ARG A 393 24.14 2.94 8.43
C ARG A 393 22.63 3.10 8.45
N THR A 394 22.02 3.32 7.27
CA THR A 394 20.58 3.58 7.11
C THR A 394 19.76 2.29 7.05
N LEU A 395 20.34 1.24 6.44
CA LEU A 395 19.73 -0.08 6.30
C LEU A 395 20.11 -0.98 7.48
N LYS A 396 19.12 -1.55 8.16
CA LYS A 396 19.32 -2.48 9.29
C LYS A 396 19.03 -3.93 8.89
N GLN A 397 17.92 -4.19 8.19
CA GLN A 397 17.62 -5.52 7.63
C GLN A 397 17.17 -5.40 6.16
N LEU A 398 17.51 -6.41 5.36
CA LEU A 398 16.90 -6.65 4.06
C LEU A 398 16.00 -7.88 4.18
N HIS A 399 14.75 -7.79 3.71
CA HIS A 399 13.78 -8.87 3.74
C HIS A 399 13.50 -9.32 2.30
N LEU A 400 13.88 -10.54 1.95
CA LEU A 400 13.52 -11.14 0.67
C LEU A 400 12.34 -12.10 0.90
N VAL A 401 11.16 -11.74 0.40
CA VAL A 401 9.96 -12.59 0.44
C VAL A 401 9.99 -13.51 -0.77
N VAL A 402 10.00 -14.81 -0.50
CA VAL A 402 10.23 -15.86 -1.50
C VAL A 402 9.09 -16.89 -1.48
N ASN A 403 8.85 -17.50 -2.64
CA ASN A 403 7.91 -18.60 -2.72
C ASN A 403 8.48 -19.90 -2.13
N ASP A 404 7.59 -20.81 -1.73
CA ASP A 404 7.95 -22.11 -1.17
C ASP A 404 7.04 -23.25 -1.67
N GLU A 405 7.63 -24.40 -1.98
CA GLU A 405 6.92 -25.56 -2.55
C GLU A 405 7.06 -26.83 -1.69
N PRO A 406 6.08 -27.76 -1.72
CA PRO A 406 6.26 -29.10 -1.17
C PRO A 406 7.43 -29.81 -1.88
N SER A 407 8.29 -30.49 -1.13
CA SER A 407 9.49 -31.19 -1.64
C SER A 407 9.24 -32.43 -2.52
N LEU A 408 7.98 -32.64 -2.95
CA LEU A 408 7.52 -33.67 -3.87
C LEU A 408 6.79 -33.05 -5.09
N THR A 409 6.98 -33.65 -6.26
CA THR A 409 6.20 -33.35 -7.46
C THR A 409 4.73 -33.76 -7.30
N PRO A 410 3.80 -33.27 -8.15
CA PRO A 410 2.42 -33.74 -8.15
C PRO A 410 2.26 -35.26 -8.42
N ASP A 411 3.31 -35.91 -8.96
CA ASP A 411 3.35 -37.36 -9.20
C ASP A 411 3.94 -38.15 -8.01
N GLY A 412 4.42 -37.46 -6.97
CA GLY A 412 5.00 -38.05 -5.75
C GLY A 412 6.51 -38.27 -5.79
N GLU A 413 7.22 -37.74 -6.80
CA GLU A 413 8.67 -37.86 -6.93
C GLU A 413 9.40 -36.80 -6.09
N LYS A 414 10.57 -37.11 -5.53
CA LYS A 414 11.38 -36.14 -4.78
C LYS A 414 12.02 -35.10 -5.72
N ILE A 415 11.89 -33.82 -5.36
CA ILE A 415 12.48 -32.69 -6.10
C ILE A 415 14.00 -32.62 -5.92
N LEU A 416 14.51 -32.91 -4.71
CA LEU A 416 15.93 -32.90 -4.38
C LEU A 416 16.47 -34.33 -4.18
N ILE A 417 17.77 -34.51 -4.41
CA ILE A 417 18.48 -35.76 -4.16
C ILE A 417 18.92 -35.80 -2.70
N GLY A 418 18.15 -36.43 -1.81
CA GLY A 418 18.55 -36.60 -0.40
C GLY A 418 17.52 -37.26 0.52
N ASP A 419 17.98 -37.67 1.70
CA ASP A 419 17.17 -38.30 2.76
C ASP A 419 16.47 -37.29 3.67
N TYR A 420 15.60 -36.46 3.08
CA TYR A 420 14.65 -35.61 3.80
C TYR A 420 13.24 -36.25 3.89
N PRO A 421 12.42 -35.91 4.90
CA PRO A 421 11.03 -36.37 4.99
C PRO A 421 10.13 -35.83 3.87
N ASN A 422 9.18 -36.63 3.38
CA ASN A 422 8.20 -36.23 2.34
C ASN A 422 7.35 -34.98 2.69
N SER A 423 7.32 -34.58 3.97
CA SER A 423 6.63 -33.37 4.45
C SER A 423 7.48 -32.10 4.42
N THR A 424 8.75 -32.18 4.01
CA THR A 424 9.66 -31.03 3.89
C THR A 424 9.11 -30.01 2.90
N ILE A 425 9.26 -28.73 3.20
CA ILE A 425 8.98 -27.62 2.30
C ILE A 425 10.32 -27.07 1.81
N LEU A 426 10.42 -26.70 0.54
CA LEU A 426 11.57 -26.04 -0.06
C LEU A 426 11.28 -24.54 -0.15
N SER A 427 12.06 -23.71 0.55
CA SER A 427 12.07 -22.26 0.34
C SER A 427 12.94 -21.97 -0.88
N GLN A 428 12.46 -21.20 -1.85
CA GLN A 428 13.33 -20.70 -2.91
C GLN A 428 14.42 -19.77 -2.34
N VAL A 429 15.58 -19.76 -2.98
CA VAL A 429 16.69 -18.81 -2.76
C VAL A 429 17.30 -18.49 -4.13
N PRO A 430 17.61 -17.22 -4.45
CA PRO A 430 18.32 -16.91 -5.68
C PRO A 430 19.69 -17.59 -5.71
N GLN A 431 20.02 -18.29 -6.80
CA GLN A 431 21.22 -19.14 -6.90
C GLN A 431 22.55 -18.36 -6.72
N TRP A 432 22.56 -17.05 -6.97
CA TRP A 432 23.73 -16.19 -6.75
C TRP A 432 24.05 -15.93 -5.26
N VAL A 433 23.16 -16.27 -4.34
CA VAL A 433 23.32 -16.01 -2.90
C VAL A 433 24.32 -16.98 -2.26
N ASN A 434 25.22 -16.45 -1.43
CA ASN A 434 26.01 -17.23 -0.48
C ASN A 434 25.16 -17.58 0.75
N LEU A 435 24.86 -18.87 0.94
CA LEU A 435 23.97 -19.36 2.00
C LEU A 435 24.51 -19.11 3.41
N GLU A 436 25.84 -19.04 3.61
CA GLU A 436 26.47 -18.75 4.91
C GLU A 436 26.19 -17.33 5.42
N ARG A 437 25.73 -16.43 4.54
CA ARG A 437 25.59 -14.99 4.82
C ARG A 437 24.13 -14.53 4.91
N VAL A 438 23.16 -15.45 4.80
CA VAL A 438 21.72 -15.17 4.92
C VAL A 438 21.08 -15.89 6.10
N GLN A 439 19.88 -15.45 6.50
CA GLN A 439 19.11 -16.07 7.59
C GLN A 439 17.72 -16.44 7.10
N LEU A 440 17.22 -17.65 7.41
CA LEU A 440 15.79 -17.94 7.25
C LEU A 440 15.01 -17.27 8.38
N SER A 441 13.90 -16.59 8.05
CA SER A 441 13.08 -15.83 9.00
C SER A 441 12.75 -16.64 10.26
N GLY A 442 13.08 -16.13 11.44
CA GLY A 442 12.79 -16.80 12.72
C GLY A 442 13.68 -18.02 13.04
N VAL A 443 14.78 -18.19 12.31
CA VAL A 443 15.92 -19.07 12.62
C VAL A 443 17.11 -18.17 12.99
N GLU A 444 17.75 -18.44 14.13
CA GLU A 444 18.99 -17.75 14.51
C GLU A 444 20.18 -18.40 13.79
N PRO A 445 21.28 -17.67 13.49
CA PRO A 445 22.50 -18.26 12.95
C PRO A 445 23.05 -19.42 13.79
N SER A 446 23.65 -20.40 13.11
CA SER A 446 24.43 -21.45 13.75
C SER A 446 25.56 -20.84 14.60
N PRO A 447 25.85 -21.35 15.82
CA PRO A 447 27.02 -20.93 16.60
C PRO A 447 28.37 -21.16 15.90
N ASN A 448 28.38 -21.96 14.83
CA ASN A 448 29.56 -22.21 13.98
C ASN A 448 29.63 -21.26 12.77
N ALA A 449 28.61 -20.43 12.50
CA ALA A 449 28.59 -19.51 11.37
C ALA A 449 29.63 -18.41 11.56
N THR A 450 30.50 -18.24 10.56
CA THR A 450 31.72 -17.41 10.65
C THR A 450 31.49 -15.92 10.40
N PHE A 451 30.29 -15.53 9.94
CA PHE A 451 30.04 -14.23 9.31
C PHE A 451 29.16 -13.24 10.11
N PHE A 452 28.54 -13.65 11.22
CA PHE A 452 27.50 -12.84 11.88
C PHE A 452 27.97 -12.08 13.14
N ASP A 453 28.90 -11.11 13.02
CA ASP A 453 29.03 -10.05 14.05
C ASP A 453 28.15 -8.83 13.70
N SER A 454 26.90 -8.92 14.15
CA SER A 454 25.81 -7.96 13.88
C SER A 454 26.04 -6.52 14.34
N ARG A 455 27.23 -6.18 14.84
CA ARG A 455 27.64 -4.81 15.18
C ARG A 455 28.69 -4.19 14.25
N ASN A 456 29.28 -4.95 13.31
CA ASN A 456 30.30 -4.43 12.39
C ASN A 456 29.98 -4.66 10.90
N ASP A 457 29.31 -5.76 10.54
CA ASP A 457 29.36 -6.28 9.16
C ASP A 457 28.26 -5.76 8.20
N GLY A 458 27.35 -4.90 8.68
CA GLY A 458 26.28 -4.27 7.89
C GLY A 458 24.89 -4.92 8.06
N PRO A 459 23.94 -4.66 7.14
CA PRO A 459 22.58 -5.18 7.25
C PRO A 459 22.51 -6.71 7.07
N VAL A 460 21.49 -7.33 7.68
CA VAL A 460 21.23 -8.76 7.54
C VAL A 460 20.22 -9.02 6.41
N LEU A 461 20.55 -9.92 5.47
CA LEU A 461 19.59 -10.43 4.48
C LEU A 461 18.82 -11.62 5.05
N LYS A 462 17.51 -11.42 5.26
CA LYS A 462 16.57 -12.42 5.78
C LYS A 462 15.64 -12.93 4.70
N LEU A 463 15.52 -14.24 4.58
CA LEU A 463 14.65 -14.95 3.67
C LEU A 463 13.30 -15.25 4.34
N HIS A 464 12.20 -14.87 3.70
CA HIS A 464 10.83 -15.01 4.21
C HIS A 464 10.01 -15.92 3.28
N PRO A 465 10.08 -17.25 3.42
CA PRO A 465 9.22 -18.17 2.68
C PRO A 465 7.75 -17.88 2.94
N HIS A 466 6.87 -18.04 1.95
CA HIS A 466 5.44 -17.76 2.07
C HIS A 466 4.79 -18.46 3.30
N THR A 467 5.21 -19.68 3.66
CA THR A 467 4.76 -20.40 4.87
C THR A 467 4.98 -19.62 6.18
N SER A 468 5.97 -18.71 6.22
CA SER A 468 6.27 -17.83 7.35
C SER A 468 5.34 -16.61 7.46
N LEU A 469 4.75 -16.15 6.35
CA LEU A 469 3.91 -14.95 6.27
C LEU A 469 2.42 -15.25 6.13
N PHE A 470 2.04 -16.31 5.40
CA PHE A 470 0.65 -16.69 5.16
C PHE A 470 0.04 -17.32 6.43
N LYS A 471 -0.54 -16.47 7.30
CA LYS A 471 -1.06 -16.83 8.63
C LYS A 471 -2.54 -16.47 8.78
N LYS A 472 -3.32 -17.39 9.36
CA LYS A 472 -4.76 -17.24 9.56
C LYS A 472 -5.08 -16.66 10.94
N THR A 473 -5.94 -15.65 11.00
CA THR A 473 -6.30 -14.97 12.25
C THR A 473 -7.01 -15.83 13.28
N ILE A 474 -6.65 -15.62 14.55
CA ILE A 474 -7.44 -16.02 15.71
C ILE A 474 -8.36 -14.86 16.11
N ALA A 475 -9.68 -15.06 16.08
CA ALA A 475 -10.61 -14.10 16.68
C ALA A 475 -10.35 -13.96 18.21
N PRO A 476 -10.26 -12.75 18.79
CA PRO A 476 -9.90 -12.56 20.20
C PRO A 476 -10.76 -13.34 21.20
N SER A 477 -12.05 -13.52 20.91
CA SER A 477 -12.99 -14.35 21.68
C SER A 477 -12.55 -15.82 21.84
N SER A 478 -11.79 -16.34 20.87
CA SER A 478 -11.31 -17.72 20.84
C SER A 478 -10.07 -17.98 21.70
N LEU A 479 -9.41 -16.93 22.22
CA LEU A 479 -8.26 -17.08 23.12
C LEU A 479 -8.65 -17.71 24.48
N LYS A 480 -9.93 -17.65 24.86
CA LYS A 480 -10.45 -18.18 26.13
C LYS A 480 -10.75 -19.69 26.14
N ASN A 481 -10.49 -20.41 25.04
CA ASN A 481 -10.91 -21.80 24.85
C ASN A 481 -9.79 -22.83 25.04
N THR A 482 -10.18 -24.04 25.46
CA THR A 482 -9.30 -25.16 25.85
C THR A 482 -8.33 -25.62 24.76
N ALA A 483 -7.28 -26.36 25.14
CA ALA A 483 -6.26 -26.90 24.24
C ALA A 483 -6.82 -27.67 23.02
N LYS A 484 -7.92 -28.43 23.20
CA LYS A 484 -8.62 -29.10 22.09
C LYS A 484 -9.14 -28.10 21.04
N GLY A 485 -9.62 -26.94 21.48
CA GLY A 485 -10.02 -25.83 20.63
C GLY A 485 -8.84 -25.03 20.06
N PHE A 486 -7.64 -25.11 20.63
CA PHE A 486 -6.41 -24.59 20.00
C PHE A 486 -5.99 -25.48 18.81
N ARG A 487 -5.79 -26.79 19.02
CA ARG A 487 -5.41 -27.72 17.93
C ARG A 487 -6.37 -27.69 16.75
N ALA A 488 -7.68 -27.60 17.00
CA ALA A 488 -8.69 -27.49 15.94
C ALA A 488 -8.58 -26.19 15.11
N ARG A 489 -8.13 -25.08 15.72
CA ARG A 489 -7.83 -23.83 14.99
C ARG A 489 -6.54 -23.95 14.18
N GLN A 490 -5.49 -24.52 14.78
CA GLN A 490 -4.20 -24.73 14.10
C GLN A 490 -4.37 -25.63 12.86
N ALA A 491 -5.14 -26.71 12.96
CA ALA A 491 -5.53 -27.56 11.83
C ALA A 491 -6.27 -26.77 10.73
N ALA A 492 -7.24 -25.92 11.10
CA ALA A 492 -8.02 -25.11 10.17
C ALA A 492 -7.27 -23.88 9.61
N ALA A 493 -6.08 -23.59 10.16
CA ALA A 493 -5.14 -22.58 9.69
C ALA A 493 -4.10 -23.18 8.74
N LEU A 494 -3.52 -24.32 9.12
CA LEU A 494 -2.59 -25.10 8.30
C LEU A 494 -3.25 -25.50 6.98
N LYS A 495 -4.45 -26.09 7.03
CA LYS A 495 -5.26 -26.43 5.85
C LYS A 495 -5.66 -25.23 4.98
N TRP A 496 -5.70 -24.02 5.56
CA TRP A 496 -5.89 -22.82 4.76
C TRP A 496 -4.58 -22.39 4.09
N ARG A 497 -3.45 -22.40 4.81
CA ARG A 497 -2.11 -22.13 4.27
C ARG A 497 -1.79 -23.05 3.09
N GLU A 498 -1.95 -24.36 3.26
CA GLU A 498 -1.88 -25.39 2.20
C GLU A 498 -2.75 -25.05 0.97
N SER A 499 -3.94 -24.47 1.17
CA SER A 499 -4.84 -24.14 0.07
C SER A 499 -4.40 -22.89 -0.72
N VAL A 500 -3.57 -22.03 -0.14
CA VAL A 500 -3.16 -20.74 -0.72
C VAL A 500 -1.66 -20.62 -1.07
N THR A 501 -0.79 -21.50 -0.58
CA THR A 501 0.65 -21.59 -0.96
C THR A 501 0.97 -22.87 -1.75
N PRO A 502 1.98 -22.87 -2.66
CA PRO A 502 2.68 -21.71 -3.22
C PRO A 502 1.75 -20.72 -3.93
N ASN A 503 2.24 -19.49 -4.12
CA ASN A 503 1.48 -18.37 -4.64
C ASN A 503 2.35 -17.51 -5.56
N PHE A 504 1.83 -17.18 -6.74
CA PHE A 504 2.55 -16.52 -7.84
C PHE A 504 1.88 -15.20 -8.24
N ASN A 505 1.11 -14.60 -7.33
CA ASN A 505 0.41 -13.34 -7.56
C ASN A 505 0.93 -12.30 -6.56
N SER A 506 1.59 -11.26 -7.05
CA SER A 506 2.12 -10.19 -6.19
C SER A 506 1.04 -9.61 -5.26
N LEU A 507 -0.21 -9.44 -5.72
CA LEU A 507 -1.31 -8.92 -4.88
C LEU A 507 -1.64 -9.83 -3.69
N ALA A 508 -1.56 -11.15 -3.91
CA ALA A 508 -1.81 -12.15 -2.87
C ALA A 508 -0.66 -12.23 -1.86
N VAL A 509 0.59 -12.17 -2.33
CA VAL A 509 1.79 -12.14 -1.50
C VAL A 509 1.86 -10.83 -0.70
N GLU A 510 1.67 -9.69 -1.36
CA GLU A 510 1.57 -8.35 -0.76
C GLU A 510 0.59 -8.35 0.42
N SER A 511 -0.62 -8.91 0.23
CA SER A 511 -1.66 -8.94 1.26
C SER A 511 -1.22 -9.57 2.61
N GLN A 512 -0.16 -10.37 2.62
CA GLN A 512 0.38 -11.03 3.80
C GLN A 512 1.59 -10.31 4.42
N LEU A 513 2.12 -9.25 3.81
CA LEU A 513 3.34 -8.56 4.28
C LEU A 513 3.18 -7.88 5.65
N ALA A 514 1.95 -7.61 6.11
CA ALA A 514 1.73 -7.19 7.50
C ALA A 514 2.19 -8.24 8.54
N ASN A 515 2.43 -9.49 8.13
CA ASN A 515 2.87 -10.61 8.98
C ASN A 515 4.40 -10.74 9.09
N VAL A 516 5.19 -9.78 8.55
CA VAL A 516 6.64 -9.68 8.82
C VAL A 516 6.93 -9.62 10.34
N PRO A 517 8.12 -10.10 10.78
CA PRO A 517 8.49 -10.20 12.19
C PRO A 517 8.33 -8.94 13.04
N GLU A 518 8.28 -9.12 14.36
CA GLU A 518 8.15 -8.00 15.30
C GLU A 518 9.46 -7.22 15.50
N ASP A 519 10.61 -7.76 15.05
CA ASP A 519 11.89 -7.05 15.02
C ASP A 519 12.12 -6.20 13.76
N THR A 520 11.23 -6.28 12.74
CA THR A 520 11.23 -5.37 11.59
C THR A 520 11.01 -3.92 12.05
N SER A 521 11.78 -3.00 11.49
CA SER A 521 11.78 -1.56 11.75
C SER A 521 10.42 -0.91 11.44
N ASP A 522 10.11 0.22 12.09
CA ASP A 522 8.82 0.90 11.87
C ASP A 522 8.69 1.47 10.44
N THR A 523 9.81 1.78 9.80
CA THR A 523 9.92 2.21 8.41
C THR A 523 10.49 1.09 7.56
N LEU A 524 9.85 0.83 6.43
CA LEU A 524 10.19 -0.19 5.47
C LEU A 524 10.15 0.40 4.06
N LEU A 525 11.23 0.26 3.29
CA LEU A 525 11.22 0.51 1.85
C LEU A 525 10.75 -0.77 1.14
N ALA A 526 9.55 -0.79 0.54
CA ALA A 526 9.04 -1.96 -0.15
C ALA A 526 9.25 -1.88 -1.67
N LEU A 527 9.74 -2.97 -2.26
CA LEU A 527 10.14 -3.11 -3.65
C LEU A 527 9.62 -4.40 -4.28
N CYS A 528 9.52 -4.40 -5.60
CA CYS A 528 9.60 -5.60 -6.43
C CYS A 528 11.05 -5.87 -6.82
N ASP A 529 11.30 -7.03 -7.42
CA ASP A 529 12.53 -7.39 -8.14
C ASP A 529 12.90 -6.36 -9.23
N ASP A 530 11.93 -5.86 -10.00
CA ASP A 530 12.13 -4.91 -11.12
C ASP A 530 12.38 -3.44 -10.71
N PHE A 531 12.51 -3.13 -9.41
CA PHE A 531 12.65 -1.74 -8.91
C PHE A 531 14.12 -1.40 -8.57
N PHE A 532 14.63 -0.25 -9.02
CA PHE A 532 16.04 0.14 -8.84
C PHE A 532 16.21 1.59 -8.35
N THR A 533 17.30 1.85 -7.63
CA THR A 533 17.72 3.19 -7.18
C THR A 533 19.06 3.59 -7.82
N MET A 534 19.11 4.64 -8.67
CA MET A 534 20.36 5.01 -9.39
C MET A 534 21.22 6.10 -8.70
N ARG A 535 20.80 6.62 -7.55
CA ARG A 535 21.41 7.79 -6.89
C ARG A 535 21.41 7.63 -5.37
N PRO A 536 22.34 8.28 -4.64
CA PRO A 536 22.30 8.35 -3.18
C PRO A 536 20.97 8.89 -2.66
N MET A 537 20.44 8.27 -1.60
CA MET A 537 19.19 8.63 -0.95
C MET A 537 19.35 8.57 0.56
N THR A 538 18.55 9.36 1.28
CA THR A 538 18.54 9.39 2.75
C THR A 538 17.25 8.80 3.32
N LEU A 539 17.20 8.55 4.63
CA LEU A 539 15.94 8.16 5.27
C LEU A 539 14.81 9.17 4.98
N SER A 540 15.10 10.47 4.94
CA SER A 540 14.11 11.52 4.61
C SER A 540 13.59 11.46 3.17
N ASP A 541 14.18 10.68 2.27
CA ASP A 541 13.57 10.35 0.98
C ASP A 541 12.47 9.26 1.12
N VAL A 542 12.31 8.64 2.29
CA VAL A 542 11.39 7.52 2.56
C VAL A 542 10.44 7.85 3.72
N GLU A 543 10.95 8.29 4.88
CA GLU A 543 10.18 8.67 6.07
C GLU A 543 10.90 9.82 6.78
N SER A 544 10.15 10.80 7.28
CA SER A 544 10.68 11.80 8.21
C SER A 544 9.88 11.75 9.52
N PRO A 545 10.50 11.60 10.70
CA PRO A 545 9.79 11.66 12.00
C PRO A 545 8.94 12.93 12.17
N LEU A 546 9.35 14.00 11.48
CA LEU A 546 8.72 15.31 11.51
C LEU A 546 7.41 15.35 10.71
N THR A 547 7.28 14.55 9.64
CA THR A 547 6.19 14.65 8.65
C THR A 547 5.58 13.32 8.21
N GLY A 548 6.04 12.16 8.68
CA GLY A 548 5.59 10.84 8.27
C GLY A 548 6.21 10.30 6.97
N PRO A 549 5.63 9.23 6.37
CA PRO A 549 6.14 8.59 5.16
C PRO A 549 6.02 9.48 3.91
N VAL A 550 6.92 9.26 2.96
CA VAL A 550 7.08 10.01 1.71
C VAL A 550 6.36 9.29 0.56
N ILE A 551 5.11 9.69 0.34
CA ILE A 551 4.18 9.09 -0.63
C ILE A 551 4.43 9.64 -2.05
N ARG A 552 4.40 8.76 -3.06
CA ARG A 552 4.66 9.08 -4.47
C ARG A 552 3.46 8.71 -5.33
N MET A 553 2.76 9.70 -5.89
CA MET A 553 1.50 9.51 -6.62
C MET A 553 1.48 10.25 -7.95
N GLN A 554 0.86 9.65 -8.96
CA GLN A 554 0.62 10.28 -10.26
C GLN A 554 -0.77 10.92 -10.24
N ARG A 555 -0.82 12.26 -10.26
CA ARG A 555 -2.04 13.02 -9.92
C ARG A 555 -3.07 13.10 -11.04
N ASP A 556 -2.63 13.05 -12.29
CA ASP A 556 -3.44 13.03 -13.50
C ASP A 556 -4.10 11.67 -13.75
N LEU A 557 -3.43 10.59 -13.34
CA LEU A 557 -3.88 9.21 -13.49
C LEU A 557 -4.80 8.81 -12.32
N ILE A 558 -6.11 8.84 -12.57
CA ILE A 558 -7.15 8.59 -11.56
C ILE A 558 -7.62 7.14 -11.57
N VAL A 559 -7.72 6.54 -10.37
CA VAL A 559 -8.39 5.26 -10.14
C VAL A 559 -9.87 5.49 -9.82
N GLU A 560 -10.76 4.87 -10.59
CA GLU A 560 -12.20 4.85 -10.32
C GLU A 560 -12.60 3.71 -9.37
N SER A 561 -13.59 3.99 -8.52
CA SER A 561 -14.28 2.99 -7.70
C SER A 561 -14.96 1.92 -8.55
N SER A 562 -14.69 0.64 -8.27
CA SER A 562 -15.35 -0.51 -8.92
C SER A 562 -15.82 -1.53 -7.87
N PRO A 563 -17.14 -1.74 -7.68
CA PRO A 563 -17.64 -2.74 -6.74
C PRO A 563 -17.36 -4.18 -7.24
N PRO A 564 -17.28 -5.18 -6.34
CA PRO A 564 -16.88 -6.55 -6.69
C PRO A 564 -17.74 -7.23 -7.78
N ASP A 565 -19.02 -6.87 -7.90
CA ASP A 565 -19.91 -7.39 -8.97
C ASP A 565 -19.64 -6.79 -10.37
N HIS A 566 -18.90 -5.68 -10.46
CA HIS A 566 -18.70 -4.89 -11.69
C HIS A 566 -17.26 -4.38 -11.83
N LEU A 567 -16.27 -5.22 -11.53
CA LEU A 567 -14.86 -4.88 -11.68
C LEU A 567 -14.49 -4.61 -13.15
N LYS A 568 -13.69 -3.56 -13.37
CA LYS A 568 -13.18 -3.13 -14.69
C LYS A 568 -11.67 -3.40 -14.78
N GLY A 569 -11.12 -3.35 -16.00
CA GLY A 569 -9.68 -3.50 -16.27
C GLY A 569 -9.31 -4.90 -16.76
N ASP A 570 -8.03 -5.12 -17.01
CA ASP A 570 -7.49 -6.45 -17.29
C ASP A 570 -7.56 -7.34 -16.03
N ALA A 571 -7.86 -8.62 -16.21
CA ALA A 571 -7.86 -9.60 -15.14
C ALA A 571 -6.43 -9.93 -14.67
N GLU A 572 -5.46 -9.97 -15.59
CA GLU A 572 -4.06 -10.29 -15.28
C GLU A 572 -3.24 -9.02 -14.90
N GLY A 573 -3.87 -7.85 -14.85
CA GLY A 573 -3.27 -6.56 -14.51
C GLY A 573 -3.73 -5.99 -13.17
N GLU A 574 -2.97 -5.04 -12.61
CA GLU A 574 -3.27 -4.41 -11.32
C GLU A 574 -4.58 -3.58 -11.30
N TRP A 575 -5.02 -3.06 -12.45
CA TRP A 575 -6.14 -2.13 -12.57
C TRP A 575 -7.46 -2.64 -11.99
N ARG A 576 -7.71 -3.94 -12.11
CA ARG A 576 -8.88 -4.59 -11.52
C ARG A 576 -8.86 -4.54 -9.98
N GLY A 577 -7.69 -4.76 -9.40
CA GLY A 577 -7.49 -4.69 -7.94
C GLY A 577 -7.48 -3.27 -7.41
N LEU A 578 -6.90 -2.31 -8.16
CA LEU A 578 -6.95 -0.89 -7.83
C LEU A 578 -8.40 -0.37 -7.76
N GLY A 579 -9.25 -0.74 -8.73
CA GLY A 579 -10.66 -0.34 -8.73
C GLY A 579 -11.47 -0.93 -7.56
N PHE A 580 -11.24 -2.19 -7.21
CA PHE A 580 -11.82 -2.82 -6.01
C PHE A 580 -11.34 -2.14 -4.72
N THR A 581 -10.05 -1.81 -4.66
CA THR A 581 -9.44 -1.18 -3.47
C THR A 581 -9.97 0.24 -3.26
N ASN A 582 -10.19 1.01 -4.33
CA ASN A 582 -10.85 2.32 -4.20
C ASN A 582 -12.32 2.20 -3.75
N TRP A 583 -13.02 1.10 -4.10
CA TRP A 583 -14.35 0.82 -3.58
C TRP A 583 -14.34 0.51 -2.07
N LEU A 584 -13.35 -0.23 -1.56
CA LEU A 584 -13.16 -0.45 -0.11
C LEU A 584 -12.91 0.88 0.63
N LEU A 585 -12.06 1.74 0.09
CA LEU A 585 -11.80 3.07 0.64
C LEU A 585 -13.06 3.96 0.62
N ASP A 586 -13.89 3.87 -0.42
CA ASP A 586 -15.19 4.56 -0.47
C ASP A 586 -16.16 4.06 0.61
N GLN A 587 -16.14 2.76 0.94
CA GLN A 587 -16.96 2.23 2.05
C GLN A 587 -16.50 2.80 3.40
N ARG A 588 -15.19 3.00 3.61
CA ARG A 588 -14.64 3.47 4.89
C ARG A 588 -14.60 4.98 5.06
N PHE A 589 -14.44 5.76 3.98
CA PHE A 589 -14.17 7.21 4.03
C PHE A 589 -15.12 8.07 3.19
N GLY A 590 -16.09 7.47 2.50
CA GLY A 590 -16.97 8.18 1.57
C GLY A 590 -16.39 8.22 0.15
N ALA A 591 -17.29 8.37 -0.82
CA ALA A 591 -16.96 8.14 -2.23
C ALA A 591 -16.11 9.24 -2.86
N ARG A 592 -14.89 8.91 -3.32
CA ARG A 592 -14.08 9.82 -4.16
C ARG A 592 -13.14 9.11 -5.14
N PRO A 593 -12.83 9.73 -6.30
CA PRO A 593 -11.69 9.33 -7.12
C PRO A 593 -10.38 9.61 -6.38
N ARG A 594 -9.43 8.67 -6.46
CA ARG A 594 -8.10 8.80 -5.82
C ARG A 594 -6.98 8.59 -6.87
N PRO A 595 -5.86 9.33 -6.76
CA PRO A 595 -4.76 9.25 -7.74
C PRO A 595 -3.98 7.93 -7.63
N TYR A 596 -3.38 7.52 -8.73
CA TYR A 596 -2.53 6.34 -8.84
C TYR A 596 -1.25 6.46 -8.02
N LEU A 597 -0.74 5.35 -7.48
CA LEU A 597 0.45 5.29 -6.65
C LEU A 597 1.65 4.81 -7.50
N LEU A 598 2.54 5.73 -7.87
CA LEU A 598 3.61 5.53 -8.88
C LEU A 598 4.32 4.18 -8.75
N HIS A 599 4.46 3.46 -9.87
CA HIS A 599 5.02 2.11 -9.93
C HIS A 599 6.55 2.14 -9.81
N VAL A 600 7.01 2.34 -8.57
CA VAL A 600 8.39 2.36 -8.06
C VAL A 600 8.35 1.98 -6.57
N ALA A 601 9.52 1.90 -5.92
CA ALA A 601 9.66 1.61 -4.49
C ALA A 601 8.77 2.49 -3.58
N LYS A 602 8.22 1.88 -2.53
CA LYS A 602 7.17 2.45 -1.66
C LYS A 602 7.71 2.73 -0.26
N ALA A 603 7.29 3.84 0.35
CA ALA A 603 7.56 4.15 1.76
C ALA A 603 6.46 3.57 2.66
N ILE A 604 6.79 2.56 3.45
CA ILE A 604 5.82 1.80 4.25
C ILE A 604 6.06 2.04 5.74
N SER A 605 5.06 2.62 6.42
CA SER A 605 5.00 2.60 7.88
C SER A 605 4.42 1.27 8.35
N VAL A 606 5.25 0.40 8.94
CA VAL A 606 4.86 -0.95 9.40
C VAL A 606 3.77 -0.92 10.49
N PRO A 607 3.77 0.03 11.46
CA PRO A 607 2.66 0.21 12.39
C PRO A 607 1.33 0.58 11.70
N MET A 608 1.37 1.29 10.58
CA MET A 608 0.18 1.62 9.78
C MET A 608 -0.29 0.43 8.92
N LEU A 609 0.65 -0.31 8.33
CA LEU A 609 0.37 -1.57 7.63
C LEU A 609 -0.34 -2.59 8.54
N ARG A 610 0.09 -2.70 9.80
CA ARG A 610 -0.55 -3.55 10.82
C ARG A 610 -1.95 -3.03 11.23
N GLU A 611 -2.18 -1.71 11.22
CA GLU A 611 -3.52 -1.12 11.42
C GLU A 611 -4.46 -1.44 10.25
N VAL A 612 -4.03 -1.20 9.01
CA VAL A 612 -4.80 -1.52 7.78
C VAL A 612 -5.14 -3.01 7.71
N GLN A 613 -4.22 -3.88 8.11
CA GLN A 613 -4.48 -5.32 8.22
C GLN A 613 -5.63 -5.63 9.19
N SER A 614 -5.72 -4.94 10.32
CA SER A 614 -6.77 -5.18 11.32
C SER A 614 -8.18 -4.83 10.83
N VAL A 615 -8.30 -3.84 9.94
CA VAL A 615 -9.58 -3.41 9.33
C VAL A 615 -9.95 -4.34 8.17
N PHE A 616 -9.04 -4.55 7.22
CA PHE A 616 -9.31 -5.24 5.94
C PHE A 616 -8.79 -6.69 5.92
N MET A 617 -8.73 -7.33 7.10
CA MET A 617 -8.19 -8.67 7.30
C MET A 617 -8.84 -9.73 6.39
N GLU A 618 -10.15 -9.63 6.17
CA GLU A 618 -10.93 -10.58 5.37
C GLU A 618 -10.61 -10.43 3.88
N GLU A 619 -10.52 -9.18 3.39
CA GLU A 619 -10.17 -8.83 2.03
C GLU A 619 -8.74 -9.24 1.69
N MET A 620 -7.80 -9.07 2.63
CA MET A 620 -6.43 -9.61 2.52
C MET A 620 -6.42 -11.14 2.52
N THR A 621 -7.13 -11.78 3.46
CA THR A 621 -7.24 -13.26 3.54
C THR A 621 -7.87 -13.87 2.29
N ALA A 622 -8.81 -13.17 1.65
CA ALA A 622 -9.44 -13.58 0.40
C ALA A 622 -8.51 -13.34 -0.81
N THR A 623 -7.82 -12.20 -0.86
CA THR A 623 -6.82 -11.89 -1.91
C THR A 623 -5.67 -12.90 -1.89
N ALA A 624 -5.21 -13.32 -0.70
CA ALA A 624 -4.25 -14.42 -0.54
C ALA A 624 -4.68 -15.73 -1.23
N GLY A 625 -5.98 -15.97 -1.42
CA GLY A 625 -6.50 -17.13 -2.15
C GLY A 625 -6.26 -17.10 -3.67
N ALA A 626 -5.87 -15.96 -4.23
CA ALA A 626 -5.62 -15.78 -5.67
C ALA A 626 -4.21 -16.23 -6.05
N ARG A 627 -3.95 -17.55 -6.11
CA ARG A 627 -2.62 -18.14 -6.44
C ARG A 627 -1.98 -17.62 -7.73
N PHE A 628 -2.81 -17.22 -8.70
CA PHE A 628 -2.43 -16.48 -9.90
C PHE A 628 -3.37 -15.27 -10.00
N ARG A 629 -2.89 -14.17 -10.59
CA ARG A 629 -3.68 -12.93 -10.70
C ARG A 629 -4.95 -13.14 -11.52
N GLY A 630 -6.01 -12.42 -11.19
CA GLY A 630 -7.28 -12.43 -11.91
C GLY A 630 -8.18 -13.64 -11.66
N LYS A 631 -7.66 -14.70 -11.03
CA LYS A 631 -8.39 -15.98 -10.84
C LYS A 631 -9.39 -15.95 -9.68
N ALA A 632 -9.30 -14.97 -8.78
CA ALA A 632 -10.28 -14.77 -7.72
C ALA A 632 -11.46 -13.87 -8.17
N PRO A 633 -12.59 -13.83 -7.42
CA PRO A 633 -13.69 -12.90 -7.70
C PRO A 633 -13.27 -11.43 -7.56
N TYR A 634 -12.43 -11.14 -6.57
CA TYR A 634 -11.81 -9.84 -6.31
C TYR A 634 -10.42 -10.04 -5.69
N GLU A 635 -9.56 -9.05 -5.86
CA GLU A 635 -8.19 -8.97 -5.33
C GLU A 635 -7.97 -7.51 -4.91
N MET A 636 -7.35 -7.24 -3.75
CA MET A 636 -7.00 -5.88 -3.33
C MET A 636 -5.51 -5.59 -3.53
N GLN A 637 -5.16 -4.33 -3.82
CA GLN A 637 -3.78 -3.88 -3.98
C GLN A 637 -3.34 -3.19 -2.67
N LEU A 638 -2.37 -3.77 -1.97
CA LEU A 638 -2.03 -3.36 -0.61
C LEU A 638 -1.52 -1.92 -0.52
N TRP A 639 -0.65 -1.52 -1.44
CA TRP A 639 0.01 -0.22 -1.35
C TRP A 639 -0.99 0.92 -1.58
N PHE A 640 -1.86 0.81 -2.58
CA PHE A 640 -2.95 1.75 -2.82
C PHE A 640 -3.90 1.84 -1.62
N LEU A 641 -4.23 0.70 -0.98
CA LEU A 641 -5.03 0.69 0.25
C LEU A 641 -4.33 1.47 1.36
N LEU A 642 -3.07 1.15 1.66
CA LEU A 642 -2.31 1.70 2.78
C LEU A 642 -2.08 3.21 2.67
N HIS A 643 -1.59 3.68 1.53
CA HIS A 643 -1.23 5.09 1.37
C HIS A 643 -2.48 5.98 1.40
N HIS A 644 -3.56 5.58 0.70
CA HIS A 644 -4.83 6.32 0.76
C HIS A 644 -5.54 6.18 2.10
N TYR A 645 -5.47 5.03 2.79
CA TYR A 645 -5.96 4.91 4.16
C TYR A 645 -5.26 5.92 5.07
N THR A 646 -3.93 6.04 5.01
CA THR A 646 -3.17 7.02 5.80
C THR A 646 -3.62 8.46 5.53
N ILE A 647 -3.76 8.83 4.26
CA ILE A 647 -4.23 10.16 3.81
C ILE A 647 -5.65 10.48 4.31
N GLU A 648 -6.57 9.52 4.22
CA GLU A 648 -7.97 9.68 4.65
C GLU A 648 -8.13 9.63 6.17
N LYS A 649 -7.29 8.87 6.89
CA LYS A 649 -7.24 8.86 8.37
C LYS A 649 -6.70 10.15 8.95
N HIS A 650 -5.74 10.81 8.30
CA HIS A 650 -5.31 12.17 8.69
C HIS A 650 -6.48 13.15 8.60
N ARG A 651 -7.25 13.08 7.50
CA ARG A 651 -8.46 13.88 7.30
C ARG A 651 -9.53 13.57 8.36
N GLU A 652 -9.75 12.29 8.66
CA GLU A 652 -10.65 11.85 9.74
C GLU A 652 -10.20 12.45 11.09
N ALA A 653 -8.90 12.42 11.40
CA ALA A 653 -8.31 12.98 12.62
C ALA A 653 -8.43 14.52 12.71
N LEU A 654 -8.19 15.26 11.63
CA LEU A 654 -8.38 16.72 11.59
C LEU A 654 -9.84 17.09 11.88
N LEU A 655 -10.79 16.44 11.20
CA LEU A 655 -12.22 16.69 11.40
C LEU A 655 -12.68 16.25 12.80
N TRP A 656 -12.16 15.13 13.31
CA TRP A 656 -12.50 14.64 14.64
C TRP A 656 -11.97 15.58 15.73
N SER A 657 -10.73 16.05 15.58
CA SER A 657 -10.10 17.01 16.48
C SER A 657 -10.95 18.28 16.63
N PHE A 658 -11.45 18.83 15.53
CA PHE A 658 -12.32 20.01 15.58
C PHE A 658 -13.72 19.65 16.08
N PHE A 659 -14.49 18.89 15.29
CA PHE A 659 -15.92 18.68 15.53
C PHE A 659 -16.22 17.84 16.78
N VAL A 660 -15.41 16.82 17.08
CA VAL A 660 -15.67 15.90 18.21
C VAL A 660 -14.90 16.28 19.47
N ALA A 661 -13.63 16.65 19.35
CA ALA A 661 -12.76 16.84 20.51
C ALA A 661 -12.69 18.29 21.03
N ARG A 662 -12.86 19.30 20.15
CA ARG A 662 -12.82 20.74 20.47
C ARG A 662 -14.22 21.32 20.64
N SER A 663 -15.14 21.04 19.72
CA SER A 663 -16.45 21.71 19.66
C SER A 663 -17.54 21.10 20.56
N ASP A 664 -17.33 19.89 21.08
CA ASP A 664 -18.11 19.35 22.20
C ASP A 664 -17.29 19.51 23.49
N SER A 665 -17.67 20.49 24.30
CA SER A 665 -16.89 21.00 25.41
C SER A 665 -17.20 20.32 26.74
N ASP A 666 -18.47 19.93 26.96
CA ASP A 666 -18.90 19.13 28.11
C ASP A 666 -18.75 17.60 27.90
N GLN A 667 -18.54 17.19 26.64
CA GLN A 667 -18.30 15.82 26.17
C GLN A 667 -19.53 14.89 26.25
N ASP A 668 -20.76 15.42 26.35
CA ASP A 668 -22.01 14.61 26.42
C ASP A 668 -22.53 14.05 25.08
N ASP A 669 -21.78 14.23 23.99
CA ASP A 669 -22.12 13.86 22.60
C ASP A 669 -23.23 14.68 21.95
N ARG A 670 -23.64 15.80 22.56
CA ARG A 670 -24.71 16.64 22.03
C ARG A 670 -24.39 18.13 22.14
N TYR A 671 -24.00 18.76 21.03
CA TYR A 671 -23.83 20.21 20.98
C TYR A 671 -25.06 20.93 21.54
N SER A 672 -24.85 21.69 22.62
CA SER A 672 -25.79 22.69 23.11
C SER A 672 -25.95 23.83 22.09
N LEU A 673 -26.94 24.71 22.30
CA LEU A 673 -27.04 25.92 21.49
C LEU A 673 -25.79 26.81 21.63
N ALA A 674 -25.17 26.86 22.82
CA ALA A 674 -23.94 27.62 23.04
C ALA A 674 -22.77 27.07 22.20
N GLU A 675 -22.60 25.75 22.17
CA GLU A 675 -21.56 25.10 21.37
C GLU A 675 -21.82 25.21 19.87
N ARG A 676 -23.08 25.09 19.41
CA ARG A 676 -23.41 25.34 18.00
C ARG A 676 -23.09 26.77 17.58
N LEU A 677 -23.43 27.77 18.39
CA LEU A 677 -23.13 29.17 18.10
C LEU A 677 -21.62 29.45 18.13
N ALA A 678 -20.88 28.84 19.07
CA ALA A 678 -19.41 28.91 19.10
C ALA A 678 -18.80 28.28 17.84
N LEU A 679 -19.23 27.07 17.46
CA LEU A 679 -18.76 26.34 16.28
C LEU A 679 -19.02 27.13 14.99
N MET A 680 -20.22 27.70 14.81
CA MET A 680 -20.53 28.59 13.69
C MET A 680 -19.62 29.83 13.67
N SER A 681 -19.42 30.47 14.82
CA SER A 681 -18.52 31.63 14.93
C SER A 681 -17.06 31.27 14.63
N GLU A 682 -16.56 30.13 15.07
CA GLU A 682 -15.19 29.68 14.78
C GLU A 682 -14.98 29.38 13.29
N LEU A 683 -16.03 28.98 12.57
CA LEU A 683 -15.99 28.77 11.12
C LEU A 683 -16.25 30.04 10.28
N ASP A 684 -16.53 31.20 10.87
CA ASP A 684 -17.06 32.40 10.19
C ASP A 684 -18.40 32.17 9.45
N VAL A 685 -19.29 31.39 10.07
CA VAL A 685 -20.69 31.25 9.63
C VAL A 685 -21.55 32.27 10.38
N GLU A 686 -21.97 33.32 9.67
CA GLU A 686 -22.95 34.29 10.16
C GLU A 686 -24.32 33.65 10.38
N PRO A 687 -25.01 33.88 11.53
CA PRO A 687 -26.36 33.39 11.76
C PRO A 687 -27.35 34.06 10.79
N ALA A 688 -28.25 33.27 10.20
CA ALA A 688 -29.13 33.73 9.14
C ALA A 688 -30.09 34.84 9.60
N ALA A 689 -30.01 36.02 8.98
CA ALA A 689 -30.90 37.13 9.29
C ALA A 689 -32.37 36.78 8.90
N PRO A 690 -33.37 37.00 9.79
CA PRO A 690 -34.73 36.47 9.65
C PRO A 690 -35.61 37.15 8.57
N ALA A 691 -35.00 37.85 7.61
CA ALA A 691 -35.70 38.64 6.58
C ALA A 691 -35.17 38.45 5.14
N SER A 692 -34.08 37.69 4.92
CA SER A 692 -33.48 37.50 3.59
C SER A 692 -33.63 36.06 3.08
N ASN A 693 -34.50 35.85 2.09
CA ASN A 693 -34.68 34.56 1.38
C ASN A 693 -33.48 34.14 0.49
N ALA A 694 -32.32 34.78 0.66
CA ALA A 694 -31.09 34.48 -0.06
C ALA A 694 -30.03 34.01 0.94
N THR A 695 -29.79 32.70 1.00
CA THR A 695 -28.61 32.14 1.65
C THR A 695 -27.37 32.66 0.92
N LEU A 696 -26.51 33.38 1.63
CA LEU A 696 -25.21 33.77 1.08
C LEU A 696 -24.32 32.52 0.96
N PRO A 697 -23.54 32.37 -0.13
CA PRO A 697 -22.68 31.23 -0.32
C PRO A 697 -21.47 31.31 0.63
N TYR A 698 -21.36 30.36 1.56
CA TYR A 698 -20.24 30.28 2.47
C TYR A 698 -18.94 30.09 1.68
N THR A 699 -17.98 31.00 1.84
CA THR A 699 -16.84 31.15 0.94
C THR A 699 -15.54 31.27 1.74
N VAL A 700 -14.60 30.36 1.48
CA VAL A 700 -13.34 30.24 2.22
C VAL A 700 -12.20 30.87 1.43
N ALA A 701 -11.47 31.78 2.08
CA ALA A 701 -10.26 32.38 1.53
C ALA A 701 -9.14 31.34 1.37
N THR A 702 -8.26 31.52 0.39
CA THR A 702 -7.10 30.64 0.22
C THR A 702 -6.09 30.92 1.34
N PRO A 703 -5.71 29.92 2.18
CA PRO A 703 -4.76 30.12 3.27
C PRO A 703 -3.35 30.39 2.75
N PHE A 704 -2.51 30.94 3.61
CA PHE A 704 -1.07 31.03 3.40
C PHE A 704 -0.35 30.09 4.37
N ARG A 705 0.61 29.29 3.90
CA ARG A 705 1.36 28.29 4.68
C ARG A 705 2.83 28.30 4.30
N HIS A 706 3.73 28.15 5.28
CA HIS A 706 5.18 28.23 5.06
C HIS A 706 5.91 26.89 5.20
N THR A 707 5.24 25.83 5.70
CA THR A 707 5.83 24.53 6.08
C THR A 707 6.85 23.97 5.06
N LEU A 708 6.51 23.95 3.77
CA LEU A 708 7.39 23.39 2.73
C LEU A 708 8.19 24.42 1.92
N ALA A 709 8.12 25.71 2.26
CA ALA A 709 8.77 26.79 1.51
C ALA A 709 10.30 26.63 1.41
N VAL A 710 10.92 26.07 2.45
CA VAL A 710 12.34 25.67 2.49
C VAL A 710 12.53 24.16 2.71
N GLN A 711 11.53 23.35 2.32
CA GLN A 711 11.61 21.88 2.28
C GLN A 711 12.03 21.22 3.61
N MET A 712 11.51 21.72 4.75
CA MET A 712 11.86 21.29 6.10
C MET A 712 13.36 21.40 6.48
N GLN A 713 14.17 22.16 5.74
CA GLN A 713 15.62 22.20 5.96
C GLN A 713 16.03 22.68 7.36
N PRO A 714 15.50 23.80 7.91
CA PRO A 714 15.82 24.21 9.28
C PRO A 714 15.45 23.17 10.33
N GLU A 715 14.32 22.48 10.14
CA GLU A 715 13.81 21.47 11.07
C GLU A 715 14.60 20.16 11.00
N HIS A 716 15.08 19.78 9.81
CA HIS A 716 16.03 18.68 9.62
C HIS A 716 17.40 19.01 10.24
N ASP A 717 17.93 20.20 9.97
CA ASP A 717 19.21 20.66 10.53
C ASP A 717 19.18 20.68 12.07
N TYR A 718 18.16 21.31 12.67
CA TYR A 718 18.03 21.44 14.12
C TYR A 718 17.98 20.09 14.84
N THR A 719 17.41 19.07 14.20
CA THR A 719 17.20 17.74 14.79
C THR A 719 18.30 16.73 14.44
N GLY A 720 19.30 17.14 13.64
CA GLY A 720 20.33 16.24 13.12
C GLY A 720 19.83 15.22 12.09
N LEU A 721 18.63 15.39 11.54
CA LEU A 721 18.09 14.50 10.51
C LEU A 721 18.77 14.77 9.16
N PRO A 722 19.20 13.73 8.43
CA PRO A 722 19.61 13.88 7.04
C PRO A 722 18.47 14.47 6.20
N ARG A 723 18.75 15.54 5.46
CA ARG A 723 17.82 16.14 4.49
C ARG A 723 17.57 15.19 3.32
N ALA A 724 16.36 15.20 2.76
CA ALA A 724 16.05 14.47 1.53
C ALA A 724 16.94 14.95 0.36
N LEU A 725 17.48 14.02 -0.45
CA LEU A 725 18.41 14.35 -1.55
C LEU A 725 17.73 14.38 -2.93
N GLU A 726 16.77 13.49 -3.16
CA GLU A 726 16.17 13.23 -4.47
C GLU A 726 14.64 13.41 -4.48
N SER A 727 14.05 13.69 -3.32
CA SER A 727 12.61 13.78 -3.11
C SER A 727 12.22 15.20 -2.71
N ARG A 728 11.67 15.95 -3.66
CA ARG A 728 11.13 17.29 -3.39
C ARG A 728 9.76 17.14 -2.73
N TYR A 729 9.59 17.64 -1.52
CA TYR A 729 8.30 17.63 -0.83
C TYR A 729 7.35 18.64 -1.49
N SER A 730 6.22 18.16 -1.99
CA SER A 730 5.24 18.94 -2.77
C SER A 730 3.92 19.15 -2.05
N PHE A 731 3.66 18.37 -0.99
CA PHE A 731 2.59 18.60 -0.01
C PHE A 731 2.95 17.92 1.33
N SER A 732 2.59 18.51 2.47
CA SER A 732 2.70 17.87 3.79
C SER A 732 1.35 17.88 4.51
N SER A 733 1.03 16.84 5.26
CA SER A 733 -0.21 16.73 6.04
C SER A 733 -0.39 17.89 7.04
N LYS A 734 0.70 18.55 7.45
CA LYS A 734 0.69 19.81 8.21
C LYS A 734 -0.01 20.97 7.51
N ASP A 735 -0.21 20.90 6.20
CA ASP A 735 -1.01 21.82 5.40
C ASP A 735 -2.37 21.21 4.98
N GLY A 736 -2.86 20.25 5.79
CA GLY A 736 -4.24 19.76 5.80
C GLY A 736 -4.47 18.45 5.05
N TYR A 737 -4.94 18.56 3.79
CA TYR A 737 -5.42 17.40 3.04
C TYR A 737 -5.10 17.45 1.53
N ALA A 738 -4.25 16.52 1.08
CA ALA A 738 -3.71 16.47 -0.29
C ALA A 738 -4.74 16.28 -1.41
N LEU A 739 -5.86 15.60 -1.12
CA LEU A 739 -6.92 15.32 -2.08
C LEU A 739 -8.04 16.37 -2.05
N PHE A 740 -7.80 17.51 -1.40
CA PHE A 740 -8.62 18.71 -1.56
C PHE A 740 -8.67 19.11 -3.04
N LYS A 741 -9.88 19.36 -3.53
CA LYS A 741 -10.13 19.89 -4.88
C LYS A 741 -10.92 21.19 -4.73
N PRO A 742 -10.34 22.36 -5.08
CA PRO A 742 -11.03 23.64 -4.98
C PRO A 742 -12.22 23.72 -5.94
N ALA A 743 -13.05 24.75 -5.76
CA ALA A 743 -14.21 24.96 -6.63
C ALA A 743 -13.78 25.17 -8.11
N PRO A 744 -14.54 24.65 -9.10
CA PRO A 744 -14.17 24.73 -10.53
C PRO A 744 -14.20 26.14 -11.12
N ASN A 745 -14.62 27.14 -10.33
CA ASN A 745 -14.60 28.57 -10.68
C ASN A 745 -13.42 29.32 -10.01
N SER A 746 -12.49 28.62 -9.36
CA SER A 746 -11.24 29.21 -8.89
C SER A 746 -10.45 29.76 -10.09
N ILE A 747 -9.88 30.95 -9.96
CA ILE A 747 -9.17 31.67 -11.03
C ILE A 747 -7.70 31.20 -11.13
N LEU A 748 -7.28 30.36 -10.18
CA LEU A 748 -6.13 29.46 -10.38
C LEU A 748 -6.26 28.79 -11.76
N PRO A 749 -5.18 28.71 -12.56
CA PRO A 749 -5.24 28.23 -13.92
C PRO A 749 -5.86 26.82 -14.01
N SER A 750 -6.50 26.53 -15.14
CA SER A 750 -7.17 25.25 -15.41
C SER A 750 -6.22 24.02 -15.46
N THR A 751 -4.92 24.24 -15.21
CA THR A 751 -3.91 23.25 -14.81
C THR A 751 -4.11 22.68 -13.39
N MET A 752 -5.30 22.86 -12.79
CA MET A 752 -5.84 22.07 -11.67
C MET A 752 -5.70 20.53 -11.83
N ALA A 753 -5.40 20.06 -13.04
CA ALA A 753 -5.07 18.67 -13.35
C ALA A 753 -3.68 18.20 -12.85
N GLU A 754 -2.72 19.11 -12.61
CA GLU A 754 -1.30 18.75 -12.49
C GLU A 754 -0.72 18.91 -11.07
N ASP A 755 -1.05 19.99 -10.34
CA ASP A 755 -0.40 20.35 -9.06
C ASP A 755 -1.18 19.97 -7.78
N TRP A 756 -0.46 19.58 -6.73
CA TRP A 756 -0.97 19.41 -5.36
C TRP A 756 -1.46 20.73 -4.73
N PRO A 757 -2.27 20.72 -3.65
CA PRO A 757 -2.68 21.95 -2.97
C PRO A 757 -1.46 22.71 -2.42
N ARG A 758 -1.16 23.89 -3.00
CA ARG A 758 -0.03 24.73 -2.63
C ARG A 758 -0.50 26.07 -2.09
N PHE A 759 -0.06 26.39 -0.86
CA PHE A 759 -0.45 27.58 -0.09
C PHE A 759 0.76 28.48 0.24
N ASP A 760 1.93 28.18 -0.34
CA ASP A 760 3.25 28.78 -0.09
C ASP A 760 3.56 30.03 -0.94
N GLN A 761 2.79 30.26 -2.00
CA GLN A 761 3.07 31.30 -2.99
C GLN A 761 2.68 32.69 -2.48
N ARG A 762 3.52 33.33 -1.65
CA ARG A 762 3.34 34.75 -1.27
C ARG A 762 3.58 35.69 -2.47
N HIS A 763 4.45 35.28 -3.39
CA HIS A 763 4.94 36.12 -4.49
C HIS A 763 3.86 36.68 -5.40
N SER A 764 2.92 35.86 -5.91
CA SER A 764 1.82 36.40 -6.71
C SER A 764 0.80 37.18 -5.88
N ALA A 765 0.66 37.01 -4.56
CA ALA A 765 -0.31 37.84 -3.80
C ALA A 765 0.06 39.32 -3.84
N GLN A 766 1.37 39.60 -3.72
CA GLN A 766 1.91 40.95 -3.78
C GLN A 766 1.94 41.48 -5.23
N LEU A 767 2.20 40.61 -6.22
CA LEU A 767 2.08 40.95 -7.64
C LEU A 767 0.62 41.19 -8.08
N ASP A 768 -0.33 40.43 -7.52
CA ASP A 768 -1.78 40.56 -7.72
C ASP A 768 -2.23 41.93 -7.17
N GLU A 769 -1.77 42.30 -5.97
CA GLU A 769 -2.02 43.61 -5.34
C GLU A 769 -1.40 44.77 -6.15
N ASP A 770 -0.13 44.68 -6.55
CA ASP A 770 0.56 45.67 -7.41
C ASP A 770 -0.10 45.83 -8.79
N LEU A 771 -0.73 44.78 -9.32
CA LEU A 771 -1.47 44.79 -10.60
C LEU A 771 -2.96 45.14 -10.46
N GLY A 772 -3.46 45.37 -9.24
CA GLY A 772 -4.88 45.65 -8.99
C GLY A 772 -5.82 44.46 -9.26
N VAL A 773 -5.29 43.25 -9.26
CA VAL A 773 -6.05 42.00 -9.36
C VAL A 773 -6.82 41.80 -8.04
N PRO A 774 -8.13 41.51 -8.06
CA PRO A 774 -8.90 41.32 -6.83
C PRO A 774 -8.36 40.13 -6.02
N PRO A 775 -8.50 40.13 -4.68
CA PRO A 775 -7.96 39.10 -3.79
C PRO A 775 -8.21 37.68 -4.30
N ARG A 776 -7.12 36.92 -4.40
CA ARG A 776 -7.03 35.59 -5.02
C ARG A 776 -8.25 34.72 -4.72
N SER A 777 -8.81 34.15 -5.79
CA SER A 777 -10.05 33.39 -5.77
C SER A 777 -10.16 32.40 -4.61
N SER A 778 -11.35 32.35 -4.01
CA SER A 778 -11.71 31.44 -2.94
C SER A 778 -11.27 30.00 -3.19
N ALA A 779 -10.70 29.35 -2.18
CA ALA A 779 -10.32 27.95 -2.25
C ALA A 779 -11.56 27.05 -2.39
N CYS A 780 -12.63 27.35 -1.66
CA CYS A 780 -13.90 26.64 -1.81
C CYS A 780 -15.09 27.54 -1.49
N THR A 781 -16.23 27.17 -2.08
CA THR A 781 -17.52 27.84 -1.90
C THR A 781 -18.61 26.80 -1.74
N ILE A 782 -19.41 26.92 -0.69
CA ILE A 782 -20.56 26.08 -0.37
C ILE A 782 -21.82 26.91 -0.60
N GLY A 783 -22.50 26.67 -1.73
CA GLY A 783 -23.65 27.48 -2.16
C GLY A 783 -24.89 27.37 -1.28
N ASP A 784 -25.05 26.25 -0.58
CA ASP A 784 -26.11 26.03 0.42
C ASP A 784 -25.50 25.31 1.62
N LEU A 785 -25.33 26.03 2.73
CA LEU A 785 -24.76 25.48 3.96
C LEU A 785 -25.65 24.41 4.60
N SER A 786 -26.94 24.35 4.25
CA SER A 786 -27.85 23.30 4.72
C SER A 786 -27.55 21.91 4.13
N VAL A 787 -26.68 21.84 3.12
CA VAL A 787 -26.04 20.58 2.70
C VAL A 787 -25.10 20.05 3.79
N CYS A 788 -24.38 20.93 4.49
CA CYS A 788 -23.38 20.55 5.49
C CYS A 788 -23.98 20.35 6.88
N PHE A 789 -24.84 21.26 7.34
CA PHE A 789 -25.51 21.21 8.64
C PHE A 789 -27.03 21.22 8.46
N PRO A 790 -27.83 20.43 9.19
CA PRO A 790 -29.30 20.52 9.14
C PRO A 790 -29.81 21.95 9.41
N LYS A 791 -30.96 22.34 8.85
CA LYS A 791 -31.52 23.70 9.08
C LYS A 791 -31.71 23.99 10.57
N ASP A 792 -32.23 23.01 11.29
CA ASP A 792 -32.41 23.00 12.75
C ASP A 792 -31.09 23.22 13.53
N PHE A 793 -29.93 22.88 12.95
CA PHE A 793 -28.61 23.12 13.53
C PHE A 793 -28.15 24.57 13.31
N LEU A 794 -28.45 25.13 12.13
CA LEU A 794 -28.15 26.51 11.74
C LEU A 794 -29.10 27.54 12.36
N ASP A 795 -30.24 27.09 12.89
CA ASP A 795 -31.23 27.91 13.59
C ASP A 795 -30.71 28.36 14.99
N PRO A 796 -30.57 29.67 15.24
CA PRO A 796 -30.12 30.23 16.52
C PRO A 796 -31.23 30.32 17.57
N GLU A 797 -32.51 30.22 17.21
CA GLU A 797 -33.64 30.20 18.15
C GLU A 797 -33.95 28.76 18.62
N ASN A 798 -33.64 27.76 17.79
CA ASN A 798 -33.78 26.35 18.16
C ASN A 798 -32.85 25.98 19.33
N ASN A 799 -33.43 25.67 20.48
CA ASN A 799 -32.70 25.25 21.69
C ASN A 799 -32.42 23.73 21.76
N SER A 800 -32.69 22.97 20.70
CA SER A 800 -32.45 21.52 20.67
C SER A 800 -30.96 21.15 20.68
N LYS A 801 -30.60 20.11 21.46
CA LYS A 801 -29.26 19.50 21.53
C LYS A 801 -29.05 18.55 20.33
N MET A 802 -28.00 18.79 19.52
CA MET A 802 -27.74 18.07 18.26
C MET A 802 -26.61 17.05 18.40
N SER A 803 -26.71 15.85 17.81
CA SER A 803 -25.65 14.83 17.95
C SER A 803 -24.34 15.24 17.28
N VAL A 804 -23.25 15.04 18.03
CA VAL A 804 -21.88 15.25 17.57
C VAL A 804 -21.49 14.17 16.57
N ASP A 805 -21.70 12.89 16.90
CA ASP A 805 -21.41 11.75 16.00
C ASP A 805 -22.20 11.81 14.66
N GLU A 806 -23.46 12.27 14.65
CA GLU A 806 -24.21 12.46 13.39
C GLU A 806 -23.63 13.61 12.53
N THR A 807 -23.26 14.72 13.17
CA THR A 807 -22.66 15.87 12.48
C THR A 807 -21.28 15.52 11.93
N PHE A 808 -20.45 14.82 12.71
CA PHE A 808 -19.15 14.33 12.27
C PHE A 808 -19.29 13.34 11.11
N ARG A 809 -20.17 12.33 11.24
CA ARG A 809 -20.46 11.34 10.18
C ARG A 809 -20.82 12.01 8.85
N ARG A 810 -21.65 13.07 8.91
CA ARG A 810 -22.05 13.85 7.74
C ARG A 810 -20.88 14.57 7.07
N LEU A 811 -20.06 15.29 7.84
CA LEU A 811 -18.96 16.11 7.30
C LEU A 811 -17.74 15.27 6.87
N ALA A 812 -17.51 14.17 7.57
CA ALA A 812 -16.43 13.24 7.25
C ALA A 812 -16.77 12.37 6.03
N PHE A 813 -17.98 11.79 5.93
CA PHE A 813 -18.23 10.70 4.97
C PHE A 813 -19.41 10.91 4.00
N GLU A 814 -20.53 11.51 4.44
CA GLU A 814 -21.70 11.73 3.57
C GLU A 814 -21.48 12.88 2.58
N GLN A 815 -20.94 13.99 3.08
CA GLN A 815 -20.72 15.24 2.35
C GLN A 815 -19.26 15.65 2.50
N PRO A 816 -18.30 14.84 2.00
CA PRO A 816 -16.88 15.07 2.26
C PRO A 816 -16.40 16.44 1.79
N LYS A 817 -17.01 17.03 0.75
CA LYS A 817 -16.74 18.40 0.29
C LYS A 817 -16.94 19.47 1.38
N CYS A 818 -17.86 19.27 2.33
CA CYS A 818 -18.04 20.17 3.47
C CYS A 818 -16.82 20.09 4.40
N GLY A 819 -16.45 18.89 4.86
CA GLY A 819 -15.26 18.68 5.69
C GLY A 819 -13.96 19.13 5.00
N ASP A 820 -13.80 18.83 3.72
CA ASP A 820 -12.66 19.29 2.89
C ASP A 820 -12.54 20.83 2.91
N CYS A 821 -13.67 21.55 2.87
CA CYS A 821 -13.70 23.02 2.89
C CYS A 821 -13.50 23.61 4.30
N PHE A 822 -14.04 22.98 5.35
CA PHE A 822 -13.81 23.41 6.73
C PHE A 822 -12.36 23.17 7.19
N ILE A 823 -11.68 22.12 6.70
CA ILE A 823 -10.23 21.96 6.89
C ILE A 823 -9.48 23.19 6.36
N VAL A 824 -9.80 23.68 5.17
CA VAL A 824 -9.12 24.85 4.58
C VAL A 824 -9.40 26.14 5.36
N GLN A 825 -10.61 26.31 5.90
CA GLN A 825 -10.94 27.42 6.79
C GLN A 825 -10.14 27.38 8.11
N LEU A 826 -9.98 26.18 8.70
CA LEU A 826 -9.24 25.99 9.94
C LEU A 826 -7.72 26.12 9.74
N LEU A 827 -7.19 25.79 8.55
CA LEU A 827 -5.81 26.14 8.16
C LEU A 827 -5.63 27.66 8.11
N ALA A 828 -6.52 28.39 7.42
CA ALA A 828 -6.46 29.85 7.31
C ALA A 828 -6.45 30.53 8.69
N LYS A 829 -7.23 30.02 9.64
CA LYS A 829 -7.29 30.50 11.02
C LYS A 829 -6.14 30.01 11.92
N SER A 830 -5.38 28.99 11.50
CA SER A 830 -4.20 28.48 12.25
C SER A 830 -2.94 29.31 12.01
N GLY A 831 -2.86 30.02 10.88
CA GLY A 831 -1.71 30.84 10.48
C GLY A 831 -0.77 30.12 9.51
N GLU A 832 0.49 30.55 9.45
CA GLU A 832 1.44 30.09 8.43
C GLU A 832 2.04 28.70 8.71
N LEU A 833 2.01 28.26 9.98
CA LEU A 833 2.52 26.98 10.47
C LEU A 833 1.51 26.37 11.45
N GLY A 834 1.70 25.10 11.82
CA GLY A 834 0.92 24.43 12.86
C GLY A 834 -0.58 24.23 12.55
N LEU A 835 -1.30 23.63 13.49
CA LEU A 835 -2.71 23.21 13.36
C LEU A 835 -3.53 23.63 14.60
N ASN A 836 -3.14 24.69 15.31
CA ASN A 836 -3.72 25.07 16.60
C ASN A 836 -5.26 25.24 16.63
N LYS A 837 -5.93 25.58 15.52
CA LYS A 837 -7.40 25.72 15.49
C LYS A 837 -8.16 24.41 15.36
N PHE A 838 -7.50 23.33 14.94
CA PHE A 838 -8.10 22.00 14.98
C PHE A 838 -8.17 21.47 16.41
N LEU A 839 -7.24 21.85 17.28
CA LEU A 839 -7.08 21.30 18.63
C LEU A 839 -8.00 21.94 19.66
N PRO A 840 -8.43 21.24 20.72
CA PRO A 840 -9.01 21.84 21.92
C PRO A 840 -8.03 22.81 22.59
N ASP A 841 -8.52 23.74 23.42
CA ASP A 841 -7.66 24.72 24.08
C ASP A 841 -6.61 24.10 25.02
N ALA A 842 -5.47 24.78 25.16
CA ALA A 842 -4.34 24.31 25.94
C ALA A 842 -4.62 24.37 27.46
N VAL A 843 -4.89 23.21 28.06
CA VAL A 843 -4.94 23.06 29.51
C VAL A 843 -3.53 23.13 30.08
N LYS A 844 -3.32 23.82 31.21
CA LYS A 844 -2.05 23.75 31.95
C LYS A 844 -1.90 22.34 32.53
N GLN A 845 -0.87 21.60 32.09
CA GLN A 845 -0.56 20.26 32.58
C GLN A 845 0.76 20.26 33.35
N ASP A 846 0.90 19.33 34.29
CA ASP A 846 2.18 18.93 34.85
C ASP A 846 2.92 18.00 33.87
N GLU A 847 4.25 17.95 33.93
CA GLU A 847 5.13 17.32 32.92
C GLU A 847 5.18 15.77 32.96
N GLU A 848 4.11 15.07 33.37
CA GLU A 848 4.06 13.60 33.27
C GLU A 848 3.85 13.17 31.80
N ASP A 849 4.94 12.78 31.14
CA ASP A 849 4.92 12.15 29.81
C ASP A 849 4.44 10.69 29.88
N ALA A 850 3.23 10.50 30.40
CA ALA A 850 2.54 9.22 30.41
C ALA A 850 2.27 8.79 28.96
N GLY A 851 3.08 7.84 28.46
CA GLY A 851 3.10 7.45 27.05
C GLY A 851 1.73 7.07 26.49
N ILE A 852 1.09 8.02 25.80
CA ILE A 852 -0.31 7.93 25.35
C ILE A 852 -0.53 6.63 24.55
N PRO A 853 -1.53 5.79 24.92
CA PRO A 853 -1.92 4.62 24.14
C PRO A 853 -2.35 4.98 22.72
N VAL A 854 -2.23 4.04 21.78
CA VAL A 854 -2.66 4.27 20.40
C VAL A 854 -4.19 4.20 20.29
N GLU A 855 -4.79 5.33 19.94
CA GLU A 855 -6.21 5.45 19.57
C GLU A 855 -6.38 5.36 18.05
N VAL A 856 -7.50 4.78 17.60
CA VAL A 856 -7.89 4.66 16.19
C VAL A 856 -9.37 4.99 16.05
N ILE A 857 -9.70 6.15 15.46
CA ILE A 857 -11.08 6.60 15.23
C ILE A 857 -11.85 5.55 14.41
N GLY A 858 -13.06 5.18 14.86
CA GLY A 858 -13.91 4.16 14.23
C GLY A 858 -13.40 2.72 14.33
N GLY A 859 -12.30 2.46 15.04
CA GLY A 859 -11.78 1.11 15.30
C GLY A 859 -11.51 0.28 14.05
N ALA A 860 -11.85 -1.01 14.13
CA ALA A 860 -11.64 -1.99 13.07
C ALA A 860 -12.78 -2.05 12.03
N GLU A 861 -13.79 -1.17 12.12
CA GLU A 861 -14.94 -1.22 11.22
C GLU A 861 -14.57 -0.80 9.80
N LYS A 862 -15.00 -1.59 8.82
CA LYS A 862 -14.70 -1.40 7.39
C LYS A 862 -15.58 -0.33 6.72
N LYS A 863 -16.73 0.00 7.31
CA LYS A 863 -17.65 1.00 6.78
C LYS A 863 -17.98 2.04 7.83
N TRP A 864 -17.97 3.32 7.45
CA TRP A 864 -18.32 4.42 8.36
C TRP A 864 -19.79 4.35 8.83
N HIS A 865 -20.66 3.67 8.08
CA HIS A 865 -22.04 3.38 8.47
C HIS A 865 -22.14 2.44 9.68
N ASP A 866 -21.21 1.49 9.78
CA ASP A 866 -21.23 0.42 10.79
C ASP A 866 -20.56 0.91 12.11
N VAL A 867 -19.84 2.03 12.08
CA VAL A 867 -19.27 2.69 13.26
C VAL A 867 -20.38 3.29 14.12
N THR A 868 -20.54 2.75 15.33
CA THR A 868 -21.58 3.12 16.30
C THR A 868 -21.29 4.40 17.07
N SER A 869 -20.02 4.70 17.36
CA SER A 869 -19.55 6.01 17.85
C SER A 869 -18.11 6.28 17.43
N PHE A 870 -17.75 7.55 17.27
CA PHE A 870 -16.39 7.97 16.90
C PHE A 870 -15.52 8.35 18.12
N ARG A 871 -16.02 8.22 19.35
CA ARG A 871 -15.27 8.49 20.60
C ARG A 871 -14.54 7.24 21.10
N GLY A 872 -13.24 7.35 21.40
CA GLY A 872 -12.50 6.33 22.16
C GLY A 872 -12.57 6.50 23.68
N ASP A 873 -12.28 5.42 24.39
CA ASP A 873 -12.39 5.25 25.86
C ASP A 873 -11.09 5.64 26.63
N LEU A 874 -10.21 6.49 26.08
CA LEU A 874 -8.92 6.86 26.70
C LEU A 874 -9.05 7.77 27.93
N LYS A 875 -9.49 7.17 29.04
CA LYS A 875 -9.59 7.79 30.38
C LYS A 875 -8.19 8.16 30.89
N GLY A 876 -8.08 9.35 31.50
CA GLY A 876 -6.83 9.90 32.02
C GLY A 876 -6.09 10.85 31.07
N PHE A 877 -6.46 10.89 29.78
CA PHE A 877 -5.87 11.79 28.79
C PHE A 877 -6.84 12.89 28.38
N THR A 878 -6.32 14.09 28.11
CA THR A 878 -7.15 15.21 27.62
C THR A 878 -7.54 15.03 26.16
N GLN A 879 -8.63 15.66 25.74
CA GLN A 879 -9.04 15.68 24.34
C GLN A 879 -7.94 16.29 23.42
N ARG A 880 -7.16 17.25 23.94
CA ARG A 880 -6.01 17.83 23.22
C ARG A 880 -4.87 16.82 23.02
N GLN A 881 -4.46 16.10 24.08
CA GLN A 881 -3.46 15.05 23.98
C GLN A 881 -3.85 13.94 22.99
N ARG A 882 -5.14 13.55 22.97
CA ARG A 882 -5.68 12.56 22.02
C ARG A 882 -5.67 13.08 20.59
N ALA A 883 -6.16 14.30 20.36
CA ALA A 883 -6.16 14.95 19.06
C ALA A 883 -4.74 15.11 18.47
N VAL A 884 -3.79 15.58 19.27
CA VAL A 884 -2.36 15.69 18.90
C VAL A 884 -1.81 14.32 18.50
N SER A 885 -2.00 13.30 19.34
CA SER A 885 -1.52 11.93 19.08
C SER A 885 -2.11 11.32 17.81
N LEU A 886 -3.39 11.59 17.52
CA LEU A 886 -4.09 11.14 16.31
C LEU A 886 -3.59 11.85 15.04
N ILE A 887 -3.42 13.17 15.07
CA ILE A 887 -2.89 13.95 13.92
C ILE A 887 -1.44 13.54 13.63
N GLN A 888 -0.63 13.38 14.68
CA GLN A 888 0.75 12.89 14.59
C GLN A 888 0.81 11.44 14.05
N ARG A 889 -0.12 10.56 14.45
CA ARG A 889 -0.20 9.16 13.98
C ARG A 889 -0.29 9.05 12.47
N TYR A 890 -1.17 9.85 11.86
CA TYR A 890 -1.48 9.78 10.44
C TYR A 890 -0.79 10.87 9.62
N SER A 891 0.27 11.49 10.15
CA SER A 891 1.06 12.46 9.38
C SER A 891 1.70 11.79 8.15
N TYR A 892 1.78 12.53 7.04
CA TYR A 892 2.40 12.07 5.79
C TYR A 892 2.93 13.24 4.96
N THR A 893 3.86 12.97 4.06
CA THR A 893 4.32 13.89 3.02
C THR A 893 4.09 13.28 1.65
N ILE A 894 3.82 14.12 0.64
CA ILE A 894 3.82 13.72 -0.77
C ILE A 894 5.00 14.41 -1.43
N ALA A 895 5.78 13.66 -2.19
CA ALA A 895 6.97 14.16 -2.86
C ALA A 895 7.04 13.80 -4.33
N ASP A 896 7.58 14.73 -5.10
CA ASP A 896 8.04 14.48 -6.47
C ASP A 896 9.51 14.02 -6.41
N THR A 897 9.74 12.77 -6.76
CA THR A 897 11.09 12.19 -6.95
C THR A 897 11.33 12.00 -8.44
N SER A 898 12.58 12.07 -8.88
CA SER A 898 12.93 11.76 -10.27
C SER A 898 12.71 10.27 -10.57
N THR A 899 11.55 9.90 -11.13
CA THR A 899 11.16 8.50 -11.39
C THR A 899 11.08 8.17 -12.89
N ARG A 900 11.33 6.90 -13.27
CA ARG A 900 10.97 6.36 -14.60
C ARG A 900 10.36 4.96 -14.50
N PHE A 901 9.41 4.66 -15.37
CA PHE A 901 8.85 3.33 -15.59
C PHE A 901 9.09 2.98 -17.06
N HIS A 902 9.71 1.83 -17.32
CA HIS A 902 9.92 1.31 -18.68
C HIS A 902 9.39 -0.13 -18.78
N SER A 903 9.03 -0.51 -20.01
CA SER A 903 8.30 -1.75 -20.32
C SER A 903 9.12 -2.54 -21.33
N MET A 904 9.65 -3.69 -20.92
CA MET A 904 10.76 -4.39 -21.58
C MET A 904 10.34 -5.18 -22.85
N ARG A 905 9.75 -4.53 -23.84
CA ARG A 905 9.01 -5.23 -24.92
C ARG A 905 9.87 -5.96 -25.95
N PHE A 906 10.97 -5.34 -26.40
CA PHE A 906 11.82 -5.82 -27.50
C PHE A 906 13.27 -5.28 -27.37
N PRO A 907 14.32 -6.01 -27.82
CA PRO A 907 15.72 -5.65 -27.60
C PRO A 907 16.09 -4.22 -28.04
N SER A 908 15.71 -3.81 -29.26
CA SER A 908 16.11 -2.49 -29.78
C SER A 908 15.44 -1.32 -29.08
N ALA A 909 14.27 -1.52 -28.45
CA ALA A 909 13.64 -0.52 -27.60
C ALA A 909 14.38 -0.44 -26.26
N LEU A 910 14.61 -1.60 -25.63
CA LEU A 910 15.33 -1.73 -24.37
C LEU A 910 16.71 -1.03 -24.41
N MET A 911 17.53 -1.26 -25.44
CA MET A 911 18.82 -0.57 -25.58
C MET A 911 18.71 0.97 -25.57
N ARG A 912 17.69 1.55 -26.21
CA ARG A 912 17.50 3.01 -26.26
C ARG A 912 17.02 3.56 -24.94
N ASP A 913 16.13 2.82 -24.28
CA ASP A 913 15.55 3.19 -23.00
C ASP A 913 16.58 3.10 -21.88
N LEU A 914 17.33 1.99 -21.78
CA LEU A 914 18.46 1.83 -20.86
C LEU A 914 19.55 2.88 -21.09
N ALA A 915 19.88 3.21 -22.34
CA ALA A 915 20.82 4.30 -22.65
C ALA A 915 20.28 5.69 -22.24
N ALA A 916 18.97 5.92 -22.33
CA ALA A 916 18.34 7.14 -21.82
C ALA A 916 18.36 7.18 -20.27
N LEU A 917 18.15 6.04 -19.60
CA LEU A 917 18.25 5.90 -18.15
C LEU A 917 19.67 6.15 -17.65
N SER A 918 20.70 5.53 -18.23
CA SER A 918 22.12 5.82 -17.92
C SER A 918 22.49 7.29 -18.07
N ARG A 919 21.86 8.01 -19.02
CA ARG A 919 22.14 9.43 -19.30
C ARG A 919 21.39 10.39 -18.38
N ILE A 920 20.14 10.07 -18.02
CA ILE A 920 19.28 10.91 -17.16
C ILE A 920 19.55 10.63 -15.67
N ARG A 921 19.90 9.38 -15.35
CA ARG A 921 19.91 8.78 -14.02
C ARG A 921 18.73 9.27 -13.17
N PRO A 922 17.48 8.86 -13.42
CA PRO A 922 16.41 9.10 -12.46
C PRO A 922 16.78 8.44 -11.11
N ALA A 923 16.30 8.99 -9.99
CA ALA A 923 16.58 8.44 -8.67
C ALA A 923 15.94 7.06 -8.49
N LEU A 924 14.69 6.87 -8.97
CA LEU A 924 13.95 5.61 -8.91
C LEU A 924 13.58 5.10 -10.31
N ILE A 925 13.63 3.79 -10.51
CA ILE A 925 13.24 3.09 -11.75
C ILE A 925 12.34 1.89 -11.41
N ALA A 926 11.43 1.56 -12.34
CA ALA A 926 10.89 0.21 -12.52
C ALA A 926 11.08 -0.26 -13.98
N LEU A 927 11.42 -1.53 -14.18
CA LEU A 927 11.72 -2.17 -15.47
C LEU A 927 10.79 -3.37 -15.75
N ASN A 928 9.49 -3.13 -15.92
CA ASN A 928 8.49 -4.19 -16.00
C ASN A 928 8.69 -5.17 -17.20
N ASP A 929 8.78 -6.48 -16.93
CA ASP A 929 8.79 -7.57 -17.94
C ASP A 929 7.48 -7.61 -18.75
N ASP A 930 7.53 -6.99 -19.94
CA ASP A 930 6.57 -7.17 -21.03
C ASP A 930 7.21 -7.91 -22.23
N VAL A 931 8.22 -8.76 -21.99
CA VAL A 931 9.13 -9.30 -23.02
C VAL A 931 8.40 -10.18 -24.03
N SER A 932 8.42 -9.71 -25.29
CA SER A 932 7.69 -10.31 -26.40
C SER A 932 8.63 -10.74 -27.54
N GLY A 933 9.31 -11.88 -27.36
CA GLY A 933 10.18 -12.46 -28.37
C GLY A 933 11.11 -13.53 -27.82
N GLU A 934 12.28 -13.62 -28.45
CA GLU A 934 13.46 -14.37 -28.01
C GLU A 934 14.14 -13.60 -26.85
N THR A 935 14.48 -14.28 -25.75
CA THR A 935 14.88 -13.64 -24.49
C THR A 935 16.39 -13.42 -24.36
N SER A 936 17.22 -14.33 -24.87
CA SER A 936 18.69 -14.30 -24.70
C SER A 936 19.31 -12.94 -25.01
N THR A 937 18.90 -12.29 -26.10
CA THR A 937 19.40 -10.96 -26.46
C THR A 937 18.97 -9.85 -25.49
N ILE A 938 17.87 -10.03 -24.76
CA ILE A 938 17.45 -9.12 -23.67
C ILE A 938 18.26 -9.41 -22.41
N ASP A 939 18.52 -10.68 -22.12
CA ASP A 939 19.39 -11.12 -21.02
C ASP A 939 20.80 -10.51 -21.19
N ASP A 940 21.42 -10.66 -22.38
CA ASP A 940 22.72 -10.06 -22.76
C ASP A 940 22.74 -8.53 -22.54
N ILE A 941 21.66 -7.84 -22.91
CA ILE A 941 21.53 -6.38 -22.83
C ILE A 941 21.39 -5.93 -21.37
N LEU A 942 20.60 -6.65 -20.57
CA LEU A 942 20.36 -6.34 -19.17
C LEU A 942 21.61 -6.60 -18.34
N GLU A 943 22.25 -7.77 -18.49
CA GLU A 943 23.52 -8.09 -17.82
C GLU A 943 24.58 -7.02 -18.08
N THR A 944 24.76 -6.63 -19.36
CA THR A 944 25.71 -5.57 -19.77
C THR A 944 25.39 -4.21 -19.13
N TRP A 945 24.11 -3.87 -18.96
CA TRP A 945 23.69 -2.62 -18.33
C TRP A 945 23.82 -2.67 -16.80
N PHE A 946 23.38 -3.76 -16.19
CA PHE A 946 23.43 -4.01 -14.75
C PHE A 946 24.85 -4.06 -14.21
N LYS A 947 25.77 -4.79 -14.86
CA LYS A 947 27.20 -4.81 -14.51
C LYS A 947 27.87 -3.44 -14.66
N LYS A 948 27.32 -2.55 -15.48
CA LYS A 948 27.81 -1.16 -15.67
C LYS A 948 27.23 -0.16 -14.66
N GLU A 949 25.93 -0.24 -14.37
CA GLU A 949 25.25 0.73 -13.48
C GLU A 949 25.37 0.37 -11.99
N PHE A 950 25.46 -0.93 -11.68
CA PHE A 950 25.58 -1.49 -10.33
C PHE A 950 26.76 -2.47 -10.24
N PRO A 951 28.01 -2.02 -10.48
CA PRO A 951 29.17 -2.89 -10.66
C PRO A 951 29.64 -3.61 -9.39
N VAL A 952 29.42 -3.01 -8.20
CA VAL A 952 29.93 -3.52 -6.93
C VAL A 952 29.05 -4.68 -6.42
N PRO A 953 29.61 -5.89 -6.19
CA PRO A 953 28.89 -6.98 -5.53
C PRO A 953 28.54 -6.65 -4.08
N THR A 954 27.39 -7.14 -3.63
CA THR A 954 27.01 -7.14 -2.22
C THR A 954 27.66 -8.28 -1.45
N ILE A 955 27.69 -8.16 -0.12
CA ILE A 955 28.27 -9.18 0.77
C ILE A 955 27.56 -10.54 0.70
N TRP A 956 26.31 -10.62 0.23
CA TRP A 956 25.54 -11.88 0.17
C TRP A 956 25.68 -12.61 -1.16
N GLU A 957 26.42 -12.07 -2.12
CA GLU A 957 26.72 -12.77 -3.38
C GLU A 957 27.82 -13.81 -3.15
N MET A 958 27.75 -14.93 -3.87
CA MET A 958 28.88 -15.85 -3.97
C MET A 958 30.08 -15.14 -4.62
N GLU A 959 31.29 -15.49 -4.20
CA GLU A 959 32.49 -14.98 -4.84
C GLU A 959 32.55 -15.55 -6.26
N GLU A 960 32.50 -14.69 -7.29
CA GLU A 960 32.77 -15.09 -8.66
C GLU A 960 34.18 -15.73 -8.68
N GLU A 961 34.29 -16.99 -9.12
CA GLU A 961 35.59 -17.61 -9.35
C GLU A 961 36.36 -16.72 -10.32
N GLN A 962 37.38 -16.02 -9.83
CA GLN A 962 38.29 -15.27 -10.70
C GLN A 962 38.97 -16.29 -11.61
N GLU A 963 38.59 -16.30 -12.90
CA GLU A 963 39.32 -17.07 -13.91
C GLU A 963 40.81 -16.79 -13.71
N PRO A 964 41.63 -17.84 -13.47
CA PRO A 964 42.99 -17.65 -12.99
C PRO A 964 43.78 -16.86 -14.02
N SER A 965 44.05 -15.58 -13.71
CA SER A 965 44.37 -14.55 -14.69
C SER A 965 45.44 -15.04 -15.66
N ASP A 966 45.04 -15.24 -16.91
CA ASP A 966 45.79 -16.03 -17.88
C ASP A 966 47.22 -15.47 -18.01
N GLN A 967 48.21 -16.35 -17.91
CA GLN A 967 49.52 -15.96 -17.38
C GLN A 967 50.12 -14.78 -18.15
N VAL A 968 50.38 -13.67 -17.45
CA VAL A 968 51.16 -12.54 -17.99
C VAL A 968 52.53 -13.09 -18.36
N THR A 969 52.67 -13.39 -19.64
CA THR A 969 53.80 -14.12 -20.19
C THR A 969 54.94 -13.12 -20.34
N ASN A 970 55.84 -13.13 -19.36
CA ASN A 970 57.12 -12.41 -19.44
C ASN A 970 57.89 -12.90 -20.69
N LEU A 971 57.79 -12.13 -21.77
CA LEU A 971 58.58 -12.25 -22.97
C LEU A 971 59.32 -10.93 -23.19
N ASP A 972 60.51 -10.85 -22.60
CA ASP A 972 61.51 -9.84 -22.94
C ASP A 972 61.99 -10.05 -24.40
N SER A 973 61.53 -9.20 -25.33
CA SER A 973 62.20 -8.95 -26.62
C SER A 973 61.75 -7.64 -27.29
#